data_AF-A0A285ZXN4-F1
#
_entry.id   AF-A0A285ZXN4-F1
#
_cell.length_a   1.000
_cell.length_b   1.000
_cell.length_c   1.000
_cell.angle_alpha   90.00
_cell.angle_beta   90.00
_cell.angle_gamma   90.00
#
_symmetry.space_group_name_H-M   'P 1'
#
loop_
_entity.id
_entity.type
_entity.pdbx_description
1 polymer ?
#
loop_
_entity_poly.entity_id
_entity_poly.type
_entity_poly.pdbx_seq_one_letter_code
_entity_poly.pdbx_strand_id
1 'polypeptide(L)'
;MGGGMKFTQIVCAMAVASFADVTWVPQCEDNGFTLIRSSEHFEVCKKPKTDDGAANNVSISTSDAEGVLQSLEKVYSFYIDSLGWMLPFPKSSDRKLKSNIYVFETLPSLYGGQDYVKALNGEYGPGMWIGVGALKDYWGTSHEFAHGLQGVAGWLGNNSHSGWMAESHANWMAHQYNPNDAHCSEYLINFPYLYYGSTRDRYCNWQFLEHLKEEFGGGNKGAHEVNRIWMESIRDGEDGRMEQTPFSAMMMVYGWSLEELNNQFGKFAMKNATLEYAPAKKSLYKKSYGDYEFKTRRDASWGDNYRRHSRVTMLNKMKCESSENSDGNVAAENCADRYISPSYWAPQRWGYNLVRIYPDSAGKVTVKFRGIVQEKPTVNGYTCFGDNTDYYKGKTYKWCNYAPDKLPDPASGWTVGLVAEGADGTPRYSEMKHGTGFNLEIETKANDKALWLAVTATPTEMQTILWDQFYYSIYRYPYMIEVVNGAPEGYTKDFWKPAGFNGTTVSGYAQHSNGGGWVSNKAKVAATAYVGPDAVVNGGTVSGNARIEDFAVVNGGTISGNAVVRGRALVTAGSIGDDAMLEEDAWLVSGTISGKAKVGALSIIVNSTVTDNAQVYGVMWAVSGKKLSGTAQLRGDLENNFDKEITKGVFYGMVNTDMLNNANFGANLTTPPTDATANIENAKWYAVADDSTQTDPGHTTGIASKVLALQLSDVNENFDVFDLNGKHLGFAKVTPSEWNALGNKSLQKTLRASGFNAGMYIVRAKRSHRMIRVNVR
;
A
#
# COMPACT_ATOMS: atom_id res chain seq x y z
N MET A 1 15.33 -46.41 -48.97
CA MET A 1 13.94 -46.42 -48.44
C MET A 1 14.09 -46.13 -46.95
N GLY A 2 13.89 -44.93 -46.43
CA GLY A 2 12.77 -43.99 -46.57
C GLY A 2 12.12 -43.90 -45.18
N GLY A 3 11.92 -42.77 -44.52
CA GLY A 3 12.26 -41.39 -44.80
C GLY A 3 12.34 -40.63 -43.47
N GLY A 4 13.25 -39.66 -43.40
CA GLY A 4 13.36 -38.74 -42.27
C GLY A 4 12.17 -37.78 -42.27
N MET A 5 11.44 -37.73 -41.15
CA MET A 5 10.54 -36.62 -40.87
C MET A 5 11.40 -35.40 -40.54
N LYS A 6 11.45 -34.46 -41.49
CA LYS A 6 11.93 -33.11 -41.28
C LYS A 6 11.03 -32.45 -40.22
N PHE A 7 11.57 -32.19 -39.04
CA PHE A 7 11.03 -31.15 -38.18
C PHE A 7 11.34 -29.81 -38.86
N THR A 8 10.32 -29.20 -39.44
CA THR A 8 10.38 -27.80 -39.85
C THR A 8 10.55 -26.99 -38.58
N GLN A 9 11.78 -26.56 -38.28
CA GLN A 9 12.01 -25.41 -37.41
C GLN A 9 11.23 -24.26 -38.03
N ILE A 10 10.06 -23.95 -37.48
CA ILE A 10 9.52 -22.60 -37.59
C ILE A 10 10.44 -21.76 -36.72
N VAL A 11 11.56 -21.35 -37.32
CA VAL A 11 12.24 -20.13 -36.92
C VAL A 11 11.17 -19.07 -37.04
N CYS A 12 10.61 -18.66 -35.90
CA CYS A 12 9.87 -17.42 -35.83
C CYS A 12 10.91 -16.36 -36.17
N ALA A 13 10.98 -15.99 -37.44
CA ALA A 13 11.71 -14.83 -37.86
C ALA A 13 11.12 -13.70 -37.04
N MET A 14 11.83 -13.28 -35.99
CA MET A 14 11.65 -11.95 -35.47
C MET A 14 11.81 -11.05 -36.69
N ALA A 15 10.71 -10.46 -37.13
CA ALA A 15 10.80 -9.31 -38.00
C ALA A 15 11.59 -8.29 -37.19
N VAL A 16 12.90 -8.27 -37.38
CA VAL A 16 13.70 -7.09 -37.11
C VAL A 16 13.13 -6.08 -38.10
N ALA A 17 12.09 -5.36 -37.67
CA ALA A 17 11.74 -4.13 -38.32
C ALA A 17 13.03 -3.31 -38.29
N SER A 18 13.65 -3.10 -39.45
CA SER A 18 14.62 -2.03 -39.56
C SER A 18 13.85 -0.79 -39.12
N PHE A 19 14.17 -0.26 -37.94
CA PHE A 19 13.74 1.10 -37.63
C PHE A 19 14.25 1.93 -38.80
N ALA A 20 13.35 2.58 -39.54
CA ALA A 20 13.77 3.63 -40.45
C ALA A 20 14.67 4.58 -39.63
N ASP A 21 15.78 5.06 -40.19
CA ASP A 21 16.65 6.00 -39.48
C ASP A 21 15.79 7.16 -38.96
N VAL A 22 15.62 7.23 -37.64
CA VAL A 22 14.80 8.25 -37.01
C VAL A 22 15.57 9.55 -37.04
N THR A 23 15.02 10.56 -37.72
CA THR A 23 15.58 11.90 -37.71
C THR A 23 15.14 12.65 -36.46
N TRP A 24 16.10 13.01 -35.61
CA TRP A 24 15.87 13.84 -34.43
C TRP A 24 15.84 15.33 -34.77
N VAL A 25 14.65 15.91 -34.63
CA VAL A 25 14.34 17.29 -35.01
C VAL A 25 14.64 18.21 -33.82
N PRO A 26 15.54 19.20 -33.97
CA PRO A 26 15.79 20.19 -32.94
C PRO A 26 14.56 21.07 -32.72
N GLN A 27 14.47 21.64 -31.52
CA GLN A 27 13.38 22.47 -31.04
C GLN A 27 13.87 23.82 -30.52
N CYS A 28 15.07 23.87 -29.95
CA CYS A 28 15.55 24.98 -29.16
C CYS A 28 15.56 26.33 -29.92
N GLU A 29 16.42 26.45 -30.92
CA GLU A 29 16.62 27.69 -31.67
C GLU A 29 15.41 28.02 -32.54
N ASP A 30 14.72 27.00 -33.05
CA ASP A 30 13.48 27.13 -33.83
C ASP A 30 12.37 27.87 -33.08
N ASN A 31 12.43 27.89 -31.74
CA ASN A 31 11.47 28.59 -30.88
C ASN A 31 12.03 29.90 -30.30
N GLY A 32 13.13 30.40 -30.85
CA GLY A 32 13.76 31.66 -30.40
C GLY A 32 14.44 31.55 -29.04
N PHE A 33 14.77 30.34 -28.59
CA PHE A 33 15.52 30.11 -27.36
C PHE A 33 17.02 30.12 -27.63
N THR A 34 17.83 30.32 -26.59
CA THR A 34 19.28 30.19 -26.70
C THR A 34 19.69 28.74 -26.50
N LEU A 35 20.21 28.10 -27.54
CA LEU A 35 20.83 26.78 -27.44
C LEU A 35 22.16 26.90 -26.70
N ILE A 36 22.31 26.11 -25.64
CA ILE A 36 23.56 26.03 -24.88
C ILE A 36 24.41 24.87 -25.43
N ARG A 37 23.84 23.66 -25.46
CA ARG A 37 24.47 22.45 -26.03
C ARG A 37 23.40 21.50 -26.56
N SER A 38 23.78 20.63 -27.49
CA SER A 38 22.92 19.59 -28.05
C SER A 38 23.67 18.25 -28.10
N SER A 39 22.91 17.16 -28.07
CA SER A 39 23.35 15.77 -28.25
C SER A 39 22.48 15.12 -29.32
N GLU A 40 22.43 13.79 -29.43
CA GLU A 40 21.61 13.13 -30.44
C GLU A 40 20.12 13.32 -30.14
N HIS A 41 19.72 13.03 -28.91
CA HIS A 41 18.32 12.98 -28.46
C HIS A 41 17.90 14.21 -27.65
N PHE A 42 18.83 15.07 -27.22
CA PHE A 42 18.55 16.15 -26.27
C PHE A 42 19.15 17.51 -26.63
N GLU A 43 18.52 18.59 -26.15
CA GLU A 43 19.00 19.97 -26.23
C GLU A 43 18.94 20.67 -24.87
N VAL A 44 20.03 21.29 -24.43
CA VAL A 44 20.03 22.20 -23.27
C VAL A 44 19.74 23.61 -23.76
N CYS A 45 18.63 24.16 -23.26
CA CYS A 45 18.02 25.38 -23.76
C CYS A 45 17.82 26.40 -22.65
N LYS A 46 18.07 27.67 -22.98
CA LYS A 46 17.66 28.80 -22.17
C LYS A 46 16.49 29.52 -22.84
N LYS A 47 15.30 29.41 -22.23
CA LYS A 47 14.15 30.26 -22.57
C LYS A 47 14.50 31.73 -22.28
N PRO A 48 13.99 32.72 -23.04
CA PRO A 48 14.23 34.13 -22.76
C PRO A 48 13.59 34.59 -21.44
N LYS A 49 12.52 33.92 -21.02
CA LYS A 49 11.79 34.18 -19.78
C LYS A 49 11.54 32.90 -19.00
N THR A 50 11.43 33.02 -17.69
CA THR A 50 10.83 32.01 -16.81
C THR A 50 9.32 31.89 -17.07
N ASP A 51 8.69 30.82 -16.60
CA ASP A 51 7.26 30.59 -16.86
C ASP A 51 6.34 31.62 -16.16
N ASP A 52 6.83 32.34 -15.15
CA ASP A 52 6.17 33.50 -14.52
C ASP A 52 6.38 34.83 -15.29
N GLY A 53 7.13 34.79 -16.40
CA GLY A 53 7.37 35.92 -17.29
C GLY A 53 8.58 36.80 -16.93
N ALA A 54 9.33 36.49 -15.86
CA ALA A 54 10.57 37.19 -15.54
C ALA A 54 11.70 36.86 -16.54
N ALA A 55 12.70 37.74 -16.65
CA ALA A 55 13.83 37.51 -17.55
C ALA A 55 14.69 36.33 -17.03
N ASN A 56 14.97 35.36 -17.90
CA ASN A 56 15.82 34.23 -17.54
C ASN A 56 17.29 34.55 -17.87
N ASN A 57 18.02 35.04 -16.87
CA ASN A 57 19.42 35.44 -17.01
C ASN A 57 20.42 34.32 -16.72
N VAL A 58 19.94 33.07 -16.63
CA VAL A 58 20.78 31.92 -16.28
C VAL A 58 22.01 31.80 -17.18
N SER A 59 23.12 31.43 -16.57
CA SER A 59 24.36 31.04 -17.23
C SER A 59 24.86 29.75 -16.61
N ILE A 60 25.22 28.78 -17.44
CA ILE A 60 25.78 27.50 -17.00
C ILE A 60 27.08 27.22 -17.75
N SER A 61 27.98 26.47 -17.11
CA SER A 61 29.22 26.07 -17.76
C SER A 61 28.94 25.08 -18.89
N THR A 62 29.79 25.11 -19.92
CA THR A 62 29.75 24.11 -21.00
C THR A 62 29.87 22.69 -20.45
N SER A 63 30.72 22.47 -19.44
CA SER A 63 30.92 21.17 -18.81
C SER A 63 29.68 20.66 -18.10
N ASP A 64 28.90 21.52 -17.45
CA ASP A 64 27.66 21.09 -16.77
C ASP A 64 26.60 20.70 -17.81
N ALA A 65 26.48 21.46 -18.90
CA ALA A 65 25.58 21.14 -20.01
C ALA A 65 25.97 19.82 -20.70
N GLU A 66 27.27 19.59 -20.95
CA GLU A 66 27.75 18.33 -21.52
C GLU A 66 27.55 17.15 -20.56
N GLY A 67 27.78 17.36 -19.25
CA GLY A 67 27.59 16.32 -18.24
C GLY A 67 26.15 15.82 -18.14
N VAL A 68 25.16 16.72 -18.14
CA VAL A 68 23.75 16.32 -18.11
C VAL A 68 23.33 15.61 -19.40
N LEU A 69 23.79 16.09 -20.57
CA LEU A 69 23.52 15.46 -21.86
C LEU A 69 24.10 14.04 -21.92
N GLN A 70 25.36 13.86 -21.51
CA GLN A 70 26.00 12.53 -21.48
C GLN A 70 25.28 11.55 -20.55
N SER A 71 24.74 12.03 -19.43
CA SER A 71 23.95 11.20 -18.52
C SER A 71 22.61 10.82 -19.16
N LEU A 72 21.89 11.80 -19.71
CA LEU A 72 20.58 11.59 -20.32
C LEU A 72 20.62 10.71 -21.57
N GLU A 73 21.68 10.74 -22.37
CA GLU A 73 21.85 9.83 -23.50
C GLU A 73 21.96 8.35 -23.06
N LYS A 74 22.61 8.11 -21.90
CA LYS A 74 22.65 6.77 -21.30
C LYS A 74 21.29 6.36 -20.74
N VAL A 75 20.60 7.30 -20.08
CA VAL A 75 19.23 7.07 -19.58
C VAL A 75 18.29 6.76 -20.75
N TYR A 76 18.38 7.51 -21.84
CA TYR A 76 17.61 7.29 -23.06
C TYR A 76 17.84 5.89 -23.61
N SER A 77 19.10 5.51 -23.85
CA SER A 77 19.45 4.17 -24.35
C SER A 77 18.92 3.07 -23.42
N PHE A 78 18.96 3.31 -22.11
CA PHE A 78 18.42 2.36 -21.14
C PHE A 78 16.89 2.28 -21.17
N TYR A 79 16.17 3.40 -21.08
CA TYR A 79 14.70 3.40 -21.05
C TYR A 79 14.09 2.94 -22.38
N ILE A 80 14.58 3.46 -23.49
CA ILE A 80 14.03 3.16 -24.81
C ILE A 80 14.50 1.79 -25.29
N ASP A 81 15.82 1.56 -25.38
CA ASP A 81 16.34 0.36 -26.03
C ASP A 81 16.30 -0.86 -25.09
N SER A 82 16.63 -0.66 -23.81
CA SER A 82 16.72 -1.78 -22.86
C SER A 82 15.37 -2.10 -22.22
N LEU A 83 14.63 -1.11 -21.72
CA LEU A 83 13.32 -1.32 -21.09
C LEU A 83 12.16 -1.34 -22.10
N GLY A 84 12.46 -1.13 -23.39
CA GLY A 84 11.49 -1.20 -24.47
C GLY A 84 10.38 -0.16 -24.31
N TRP A 85 10.68 1.01 -23.74
CA TRP A 85 9.73 2.12 -23.75
C TRP A 85 9.50 2.54 -25.20
N MET A 86 8.25 2.61 -25.64
CA MET A 86 7.93 3.05 -27.00
C MET A 86 8.44 4.48 -27.19
N LEU A 87 9.15 4.72 -28.30
CA LEU A 87 9.51 6.07 -28.72
C LEU A 87 8.29 6.99 -28.63
N PRO A 88 8.46 8.28 -28.25
CA PRO A 88 7.36 9.24 -28.19
C PRO A 88 6.47 9.08 -29.43
N PHE A 89 5.15 8.94 -29.19
CA PHE A 89 4.15 8.24 -30.00
C PHE A 89 4.19 8.48 -31.55
N PRO A 90 3.51 7.62 -32.35
CA PRO A 90 3.96 7.20 -33.67
C PRO A 90 3.29 7.87 -34.88
N LYS A 91 2.77 9.10 -34.83
CA LYS A 91 2.26 9.71 -36.08
C LYS A 91 3.39 9.95 -37.09
N SER A 92 4.58 10.26 -36.61
CA SER A 92 5.79 10.31 -37.43
C SER A 92 6.59 9.02 -37.26
N SER A 93 6.68 8.23 -38.34
CA SER A 93 7.41 6.96 -38.36
C SER A 93 8.93 7.11 -38.47
N ASP A 94 9.41 8.27 -38.91
CA ASP A 94 10.80 8.53 -39.28
C ASP A 94 11.37 9.81 -38.66
N ARG A 95 10.57 10.57 -37.90
CA ARG A 95 10.98 11.84 -37.28
C ARG A 95 10.50 11.92 -35.85
N LYS A 96 11.38 12.34 -34.94
CA LYS A 96 11.08 12.56 -33.52
C LYS A 96 11.67 13.88 -33.04
N LEU A 97 11.05 14.52 -32.06
CA LEU A 97 11.58 15.75 -31.46
C LEU A 97 12.68 15.41 -30.46
N LYS A 98 13.80 16.15 -30.48
CA LYS A 98 14.78 16.11 -29.40
C LYS A 98 14.16 16.59 -28.10
N SER A 99 14.45 15.95 -26.98
CA SER A 99 13.93 16.38 -25.68
C SER A 99 14.65 17.66 -25.20
N ASN A 100 13.89 18.67 -24.79
CA ASN A 100 14.47 19.91 -24.27
C ASN A 100 14.76 19.82 -22.77
N ILE A 101 15.91 20.35 -22.36
CA ILE A 101 16.28 20.64 -20.97
C ILE A 101 16.32 22.16 -20.81
N TYR A 102 15.27 22.71 -20.24
CA TYR A 102 15.19 24.13 -19.93
C TYR A 102 15.90 24.43 -18.61
N VAL A 103 16.86 25.34 -18.63
CA VAL A 103 17.64 25.70 -17.44
C VAL A 103 17.20 27.02 -16.82
N PHE A 104 17.21 27.07 -15.49
CA PHE A 104 16.78 28.22 -14.69
C PHE A 104 17.70 28.43 -13.49
N GLU A 105 17.99 29.67 -13.14
CA GLU A 105 18.89 30.01 -12.01
C GLU A 105 18.23 29.79 -10.65
N THR A 106 16.97 30.19 -10.50
CA THR A 106 16.26 30.27 -9.21
C THR A 106 15.21 29.17 -9.01
N LEU A 107 15.07 28.23 -9.96
CA LEU A 107 14.12 27.13 -9.82
C LEU A 107 14.64 26.18 -8.72
N PRO A 108 13.92 26.02 -7.59
CA PRO A 108 14.39 25.20 -6.47
C PRO A 108 14.21 23.69 -6.72
N SER A 109 13.52 23.32 -7.80
CA SER A 109 13.15 21.94 -8.12
C SER A 109 13.53 21.56 -9.55
N LEU A 110 13.41 20.26 -9.82
CA LEU A 110 13.41 19.64 -11.14
C LEU A 110 11.96 19.21 -11.43
N TYR A 111 11.51 19.36 -12.68
CA TYR A 111 10.26 18.79 -13.14
C TYR A 111 10.33 18.40 -14.61
N GLY A 112 9.60 17.35 -15.00
CA GLY A 112 9.55 16.79 -16.33
C GLY A 112 8.13 16.58 -16.81
N GLY A 113 7.96 16.46 -18.11
CA GLY A 113 6.64 16.26 -18.69
C GLY A 113 6.63 16.45 -20.20
N GLN A 114 5.44 16.57 -20.77
CA GLN A 114 5.27 16.84 -22.19
C GLN A 114 5.63 18.30 -22.51
N ASP A 115 6.46 18.52 -23.52
CA ASP A 115 6.90 19.84 -23.98
C ASP A 115 6.01 20.36 -25.12
N TYR A 116 5.13 21.30 -24.76
CA TYR A 116 4.16 21.87 -25.70
C TYR A 116 4.71 22.94 -26.65
N VAL A 117 6.03 23.21 -26.62
CA VAL A 117 6.63 24.29 -27.40
C VAL A 117 6.59 24.00 -28.92
N LYS A 118 6.79 22.76 -29.35
CA LYS A 118 6.73 22.38 -30.77
C LYS A 118 6.06 21.03 -30.94
N ALA A 119 5.18 20.93 -31.93
CA ALA A 119 4.52 19.70 -32.31
C ALA A 119 5.03 19.21 -33.67
N LEU A 120 5.20 17.89 -33.82
CA LEU A 120 5.31 17.22 -35.12
C LEU A 120 4.04 16.42 -35.34
N ASN A 121 3.29 16.72 -36.41
CA ASN A 121 2.02 16.05 -36.73
C ASN A 121 1.02 16.02 -35.56
N GLY A 122 1.04 17.07 -34.71
CA GLY A 122 0.19 17.16 -33.54
C GLY A 122 0.62 16.26 -32.37
N GLU A 123 1.88 15.83 -32.33
CA GLU A 123 2.52 15.16 -31.19
C GLU A 123 3.66 16.02 -30.65
N TYR A 124 3.75 16.07 -29.32
CA TYR A 124 4.75 16.84 -28.58
C TYR A 124 5.84 15.92 -28.02
N GLY A 125 7.05 16.46 -27.85
CA GLY A 125 8.18 15.73 -27.31
C GLY A 125 8.20 15.71 -25.77
N PRO A 126 9.05 14.88 -25.16
CA PRO A 126 9.34 14.99 -23.73
C PRO A 126 10.21 16.24 -23.44
N GLY A 127 10.04 16.83 -22.26
CA GLY A 127 10.81 17.98 -21.81
C GLY A 127 11.10 17.93 -20.31
N MET A 128 12.12 18.69 -19.90
CA MET A 128 12.56 18.84 -18.52
C MET A 128 12.87 20.30 -18.22
N TRP A 129 12.61 20.71 -16.99
CA TRP A 129 12.86 22.05 -16.47
C TRP A 129 13.67 21.92 -15.19
N ILE A 130 14.90 22.42 -15.23
CA ILE A 130 15.94 22.07 -14.27
C ILE A 130 16.57 23.34 -13.72
N GLY A 131 16.54 23.48 -12.39
CA GLY A 131 17.36 24.46 -11.68
C GLY A 131 18.85 24.15 -11.85
N VAL A 132 19.70 25.17 -12.03
CA VAL A 132 21.15 24.95 -12.27
C VAL A 132 21.84 24.08 -11.21
N GLY A 133 21.38 24.14 -9.96
CA GLY A 133 21.88 23.29 -8.87
C GLY A 133 21.58 21.79 -9.03
N ALA A 134 20.58 21.44 -9.83
CA ALA A 134 20.12 20.07 -10.07
C ALA A 134 20.68 19.45 -11.36
N LEU A 135 21.47 20.16 -12.17
CA LEU A 135 22.05 19.63 -13.42
C LEU A 135 22.95 18.40 -13.20
N LYS A 136 23.48 18.23 -11.98
CA LYS A 136 24.35 17.11 -11.58
C LYS A 136 23.60 16.03 -10.80
N ASP A 137 22.32 16.23 -10.53
CA ASP A 137 21.48 15.21 -9.91
C ASP A 137 21.01 14.21 -10.97
N TYR A 138 21.87 13.24 -11.30
CA TYR A 138 21.57 12.26 -12.35
C TYR A 138 20.46 11.28 -11.97
N TRP A 139 20.17 11.10 -10.67
CA TRP A 139 18.97 10.38 -10.26
C TRP A 139 17.74 11.21 -10.61
N GLY A 140 17.71 12.46 -10.17
CA GLY A 140 16.64 13.41 -10.46
C GLY A 140 16.40 13.60 -11.96
N THR A 141 17.43 13.80 -12.78
CA THR A 141 17.23 13.96 -14.22
C THR A 141 16.74 12.69 -14.92
N SER A 142 17.11 11.50 -14.42
CA SER A 142 16.55 10.24 -14.92
C SER A 142 15.09 10.04 -14.52
N HIS A 143 14.69 10.55 -13.35
CA HIS A 143 13.30 10.59 -12.88
C HIS A 143 12.46 11.56 -13.74
N GLU A 144 12.94 12.79 -13.96
CA GLU A 144 12.20 13.76 -14.78
C GLU A 144 12.11 13.37 -16.25
N PHE A 145 13.11 12.67 -16.79
CA PHE A 145 12.98 12.14 -18.14
C PHE A 145 11.87 11.06 -18.22
N ALA A 146 11.70 10.24 -17.17
CA ALA A 146 10.58 9.31 -17.10
C ALA A 146 9.22 10.03 -17.08
N HIS A 147 9.12 11.18 -16.41
CA HIS A 147 7.94 12.05 -16.51
C HIS A 147 7.71 12.59 -17.91
N GLY A 148 8.78 13.00 -18.62
CA GLY A 148 8.68 13.37 -20.03
C GLY A 148 8.07 12.26 -20.87
N LEU A 149 8.52 11.03 -20.67
CA LEU A 149 8.02 9.83 -21.34
C LEU A 149 6.56 9.50 -20.97
N GLN A 150 6.18 9.64 -19.69
CA GLN A 150 4.79 9.47 -19.24
C GLN A 150 3.86 10.53 -19.84
N GLY A 151 4.34 11.77 -19.96
CA GLY A 151 3.58 12.86 -20.54
C GLY A 151 3.26 12.63 -22.01
N VAL A 152 4.25 12.20 -22.80
CA VAL A 152 3.99 11.83 -24.20
C VAL A 152 3.11 10.58 -24.33
N ALA A 153 3.05 9.74 -23.30
CA ALA A 153 2.15 8.58 -23.22
C ALA A 153 0.73 8.94 -22.75
N GLY A 154 0.44 10.20 -22.46
CA GLY A 154 -0.90 10.65 -22.05
C GLY A 154 -1.21 10.38 -20.59
N TRP A 155 -0.21 10.38 -19.70
CA TRP A 155 -0.35 10.45 -18.25
C TRP A 155 -1.32 9.43 -17.63
N LEU A 156 -1.44 8.23 -18.20
CA LEU A 156 -2.38 7.19 -17.73
C LEU A 156 -3.82 7.74 -17.61
N GLY A 157 -4.22 8.59 -18.56
CA GLY A 157 -5.53 9.23 -18.63
C GLY A 157 -5.66 10.56 -17.89
N ASN A 158 -4.63 11.04 -17.19
CA ASN A 158 -4.58 12.33 -16.47
C ASN A 158 -5.84 12.64 -15.66
N ASN A 159 -6.06 11.90 -14.57
CA ASN A 159 -7.26 12.00 -13.76
C ASN A 159 -6.97 11.90 -12.25
N SER A 160 -7.99 12.16 -11.44
CA SER A 160 -7.92 12.23 -9.97
C SER A 160 -7.69 10.89 -9.26
N HIS A 161 -7.59 9.77 -9.98
CA HIS A 161 -7.31 8.43 -9.46
C HIS A 161 -5.91 7.91 -9.80
N SER A 162 -5.29 8.44 -10.86
CA SER A 162 -4.07 7.86 -11.45
C SER A 162 -2.80 8.67 -11.25
N GLY A 163 -2.88 9.96 -10.94
CA GLY A 163 -1.71 10.82 -10.99
C GLY A 163 -0.58 10.45 -9.99
N TRP A 164 -0.88 9.86 -8.83
CA TRP A 164 0.15 9.40 -7.87
C TRP A 164 1.07 8.31 -8.46
N MET A 165 0.57 7.57 -9.45
CA MET A 165 1.30 6.49 -10.12
C MET A 165 2.44 7.04 -10.99
N ALA A 166 2.31 8.26 -11.52
CA ALA A 166 3.35 8.90 -12.31
C ALA A 166 4.65 9.02 -11.53
N GLU A 167 4.57 9.57 -10.32
CA GLU A 167 5.70 9.77 -9.41
C GLU A 167 6.33 8.47 -8.93
N SER A 168 5.47 7.50 -8.62
CA SER A 168 5.88 6.19 -8.13
C SER A 168 6.62 5.44 -9.24
N HIS A 169 6.08 5.45 -10.45
CA HIS A 169 6.73 4.85 -11.61
C HIS A 169 8.00 5.59 -12.05
N ALA A 170 8.05 6.92 -11.99
CA ALA A 170 9.25 7.68 -12.34
C ALA A 170 10.42 7.36 -11.38
N ASN A 171 10.14 7.25 -10.07
CA ASN A 171 11.11 6.76 -9.08
C ASN A 171 11.55 5.32 -9.38
N TRP A 172 10.61 4.46 -9.78
CA TRP A 172 10.92 3.09 -10.16
C TRP A 172 11.83 3.00 -11.38
N MET A 173 11.58 3.81 -12.42
CA MET A 173 12.41 3.90 -13.62
C MET A 173 13.81 4.39 -13.29
N ALA A 174 13.93 5.45 -12.49
CA ALA A 174 15.21 5.94 -11.98
C ALA A 174 15.94 4.85 -11.18
N HIS A 175 15.22 4.07 -10.36
CA HIS A 175 15.76 2.90 -9.65
C HIS A 175 16.21 1.76 -10.57
N GLN A 176 15.58 1.56 -11.72
CA GLN A 176 16.05 0.57 -12.69
C GLN A 176 17.40 1.00 -13.29
N TYR A 177 17.57 2.29 -13.60
CA TYR A 177 18.82 2.83 -14.15
C TYR A 177 19.94 2.92 -13.11
N ASN A 178 19.56 3.24 -11.87
CA ASN A 178 20.45 3.41 -10.72
C ASN A 178 20.19 2.29 -9.68
N PRO A 179 20.53 1.02 -9.96
CA PRO A 179 20.02 -0.13 -9.23
C PRO A 179 20.50 -0.27 -7.78
N ASN A 180 21.45 0.55 -7.35
CA ASN A 180 22.10 0.51 -6.04
C ASN A 180 21.54 1.53 -5.03
N ASP A 181 20.53 2.30 -5.41
CA ASP A 181 19.90 3.29 -4.54
C ASP A 181 18.40 2.97 -4.40
N ALA A 182 17.96 2.74 -3.17
CA ALA A 182 16.56 2.45 -2.88
C ALA A 182 15.72 3.74 -2.74
N HIS A 183 16.33 4.91 -2.68
CA HIS A 183 15.64 6.19 -2.49
C HIS A 183 14.68 6.13 -1.27
N CYS A 184 13.57 6.88 -1.31
CA CYS A 184 12.61 6.98 -0.20
C CYS A 184 11.71 5.74 0.02
N SER A 185 11.95 4.64 -0.70
CA SER A 185 11.13 3.41 -0.68
C SER A 185 11.01 2.73 0.69
N GLU A 186 11.73 3.16 1.71
CA GLU A 186 11.43 2.72 3.07
C GLU A 186 10.01 3.14 3.54
N TYR A 187 9.42 4.18 2.96
CA TYR A 187 8.15 4.73 3.45
C TYR A 187 6.98 3.76 3.31
N LEU A 188 6.82 3.07 2.16
CA LEU A 188 5.76 2.07 2.00
C LEU A 188 5.87 0.96 3.04
N ILE A 189 7.10 0.52 3.34
CA ILE A 189 7.30 -0.57 4.30
C ILE A 189 7.08 -0.12 5.74
N ASN A 190 7.15 1.18 6.03
CA ASN A 190 6.81 1.73 7.34
C ASN A 190 5.30 1.85 7.55
N PHE A 191 4.53 2.07 6.48
CA PHE A 191 3.07 2.24 6.55
C PHE A 191 2.31 1.27 5.64
N PRO A 192 2.62 -0.05 5.68
CA PRO A 192 2.13 -0.99 4.68
C PRO A 192 0.62 -1.21 4.75
N TYR A 193 -0.02 -0.84 5.86
CA TYR A 193 -1.45 -0.98 6.10
C TYR A 193 -2.29 0.07 5.35
N LEU A 194 -1.68 1.15 4.84
CA LEU A 194 -2.36 2.14 4.03
C LEU A 194 -2.75 1.55 2.68
N TYR A 195 -3.76 2.11 2.02
CA TYR A 195 -4.14 1.64 0.70
C TYR A 195 -2.97 1.84 -0.27
N TYR A 196 -2.71 0.86 -1.13
CA TYR A 196 -1.63 1.02 -2.11
C TYR A 196 -1.98 2.17 -3.06
N GLY A 197 -1.01 3.09 -3.25
CA GLY A 197 -1.22 4.37 -3.92
C GLY A 197 -1.61 5.52 -2.99
N SER A 198 -1.44 5.35 -1.68
CA SER A 198 -1.74 6.39 -0.71
C SER A 198 -0.90 7.62 -0.92
N THR A 199 -1.51 8.78 -0.73
CA THR A 199 -0.79 10.05 -0.84
C THR A 199 0.29 10.26 0.20
N ARG A 200 0.26 9.39 1.19
CA ARG A 200 1.11 9.33 2.37
C ARG A 200 2.43 8.63 2.10
N ASP A 201 2.46 7.75 1.13
CA ASP A 201 3.66 7.06 0.65
C ASP A 201 3.88 7.22 -0.87
N ARG A 202 3.12 8.13 -1.51
CA ARG A 202 3.31 8.51 -2.92
C ARG A 202 4.77 8.92 -3.14
N TYR A 203 5.30 8.76 -4.34
CA TYR A 203 6.74 8.75 -4.67
C TYR A 203 7.49 7.47 -4.24
N CYS A 204 7.15 6.90 -3.10
CA CYS A 204 7.96 5.89 -2.42
C CYS A 204 7.35 4.48 -2.41
N ASN A 205 6.23 4.26 -3.10
CA ASN A 205 5.50 2.99 -3.08
C ASN A 205 5.76 2.08 -4.30
N TRP A 206 6.83 2.31 -5.04
CA TRP A 206 7.13 1.59 -6.29
C TRP A 206 7.51 0.11 -6.16
N GLN A 207 7.66 -0.42 -4.95
CA GLN A 207 8.13 -1.79 -4.68
C GLN A 207 7.17 -2.84 -5.25
N PHE A 208 5.88 -2.53 -5.38
CA PHE A 208 4.96 -3.43 -6.06
C PHE A 208 5.30 -3.56 -7.55
N LEU A 209 5.81 -2.49 -8.20
CA LEU A 209 6.30 -2.57 -9.58
C LEU A 209 7.57 -3.43 -9.68
N GLU A 210 8.45 -3.35 -8.68
CA GLU A 210 9.60 -4.26 -8.58
C GLU A 210 9.18 -5.72 -8.37
N HIS A 211 8.11 -5.96 -7.59
CA HIS A 211 7.49 -7.27 -7.46
C HIS A 211 6.94 -7.77 -8.80
N LEU A 212 6.15 -6.95 -9.50
CA LEU A 212 5.61 -7.30 -10.81
C LEU A 212 6.71 -7.57 -11.84
N LYS A 213 7.80 -6.79 -11.83
CA LYS A 213 8.96 -7.03 -12.70
C LYS A 213 9.48 -8.45 -12.55
N GLU A 214 9.65 -8.92 -11.31
CA GLU A 214 10.14 -10.28 -11.06
C GLU A 214 9.11 -11.34 -11.46
N GLU A 215 7.81 -11.11 -11.21
CA GLU A 215 6.73 -12.00 -11.66
C GLU A 215 6.65 -12.12 -13.19
N PHE A 216 7.02 -11.06 -13.91
CA PHE A 216 7.10 -11.05 -15.38
C PHE A 216 8.44 -11.59 -15.94
N GLY A 217 9.25 -12.23 -15.09
CA GLY A 217 10.50 -12.90 -15.48
C GLY A 217 11.76 -12.09 -15.24
N GLY A 218 11.67 -10.97 -14.53
CA GLY A 218 12.81 -10.17 -14.07
C GLY A 218 13.57 -9.43 -15.17
N GLY A 219 14.62 -8.72 -14.75
CA GLY A 219 15.48 -7.93 -15.63
C GLY A 219 14.70 -6.94 -16.51
N ASN A 220 15.26 -6.66 -17.69
CA ASN A 220 14.67 -5.73 -18.65
C ASN A 220 13.34 -6.23 -19.23
N LYS A 221 13.19 -7.55 -19.40
CA LYS A 221 11.94 -8.14 -19.90
C LYS A 221 10.78 -7.88 -18.95
N GLY A 222 10.97 -8.18 -17.66
CA GLY A 222 9.95 -7.92 -16.66
C GLY A 222 9.64 -6.43 -16.54
N ALA A 223 10.65 -5.57 -16.70
CA ALA A 223 10.48 -4.13 -16.61
C ALA A 223 9.70 -3.58 -17.81
N HIS A 224 9.96 -4.13 -19.00
CA HIS A 224 9.17 -3.84 -20.20
C HIS A 224 7.69 -4.19 -20.00
N GLU A 225 7.39 -5.36 -19.42
CA GLU A 225 6.00 -5.73 -19.13
C GLU A 225 5.33 -4.74 -18.17
N VAL A 226 6.03 -4.28 -17.12
CA VAL A 226 5.52 -3.23 -16.21
C VAL A 226 5.21 -1.93 -16.96
N ASN A 227 6.07 -1.53 -17.89
CA ASN A 227 5.91 -0.28 -18.67
C ASN A 227 4.69 -0.31 -19.60
N ARG A 228 4.19 -1.48 -19.99
CA ARG A 228 3.04 -1.61 -20.93
C ARG A 228 1.79 -0.85 -20.44
N ILE A 229 1.61 -0.70 -19.13
CA ILE A 229 0.48 0.07 -18.58
C ILE A 229 0.43 1.51 -19.09
N TRP A 230 1.57 2.13 -19.40
CA TRP A 230 1.61 3.49 -19.93
C TRP A 230 1.26 3.54 -21.42
N MET A 231 1.57 2.48 -22.15
CA MET A 231 1.53 2.48 -23.61
C MET A 231 0.25 1.87 -24.18
N GLU A 232 -0.35 0.94 -23.43
CA GLU A 232 -1.48 0.10 -23.84
C GLU A 232 -2.77 0.36 -23.06
N SER A 233 -2.76 1.32 -22.12
CA SER A 233 -3.96 1.77 -21.41
C SER A 233 -4.68 2.91 -22.14
N ILE A 234 -5.80 3.36 -21.58
CA ILE A 234 -6.55 4.52 -22.08
C ILE A 234 -5.69 5.78 -21.91
N ARG A 235 -5.58 6.56 -22.97
CA ARG A 235 -4.77 7.79 -23.01
C ARG A 235 -5.56 9.02 -22.62
N ASP A 236 -4.83 10.11 -22.40
CA ASP A 236 -5.46 11.41 -22.24
C ASP A 236 -6.28 11.79 -23.50
N GLY A 237 -7.43 12.42 -23.29
CA GLY A 237 -8.41 12.73 -24.35
C GLY A 237 -9.27 11.56 -24.88
N GLU A 238 -8.99 10.31 -24.52
CA GLU A 238 -9.80 9.14 -24.91
C GLU A 238 -11.03 8.93 -24.01
N ASP A 239 -12.02 8.19 -24.50
CA ASP A 239 -13.24 7.89 -23.75
C ASP A 239 -12.93 6.92 -22.58
N GLY A 240 -13.45 7.22 -21.40
CA GLY A 240 -13.20 6.43 -20.18
C GLY A 240 -11.91 6.79 -19.42
N ARG A 241 -11.13 7.78 -19.91
CA ARG A 241 -9.87 8.20 -19.26
C ARG A 241 -10.06 8.64 -17.82
N MET A 242 -11.20 9.26 -17.50
CA MET A 242 -11.44 9.84 -16.19
C MET A 242 -11.67 8.73 -15.15
N GLU A 243 -12.37 7.68 -15.55
CA GLU A 243 -12.69 6.52 -14.71
C GLU A 243 -11.54 5.50 -14.60
N GLN A 244 -10.49 5.64 -15.42
CA GLN A 244 -9.32 4.77 -15.37
C GLN A 244 -8.53 4.96 -14.07
N THR A 245 -8.22 3.85 -13.40
CA THR A 245 -7.28 3.78 -12.29
C THR A 245 -6.01 3.04 -12.73
N PRO A 246 -4.88 3.14 -11.99
CA PRO A 246 -3.71 2.32 -12.26
C PRO A 246 -4.02 0.81 -12.25
N PHE A 247 -4.99 0.40 -11.45
CA PHE A 247 -5.38 -0.99 -11.28
C PHE A 247 -6.26 -1.50 -12.41
N SER A 248 -7.24 -0.70 -12.84
CA SER A 248 -8.04 -1.04 -14.03
C SER A 248 -7.17 -1.07 -15.29
N ALA A 249 -6.16 -0.20 -15.37
CA ALA A 249 -5.16 -0.25 -16.44
C ALA A 249 -4.33 -1.55 -16.38
N MET A 250 -3.82 -1.95 -15.22
CA MET A 250 -3.13 -3.24 -15.05
C MET A 250 -4.03 -4.43 -15.45
N MET A 251 -5.28 -4.46 -14.97
CA MET A 251 -6.24 -5.50 -15.32
C MET A 251 -6.49 -5.58 -16.83
N MET A 252 -6.64 -4.43 -17.49
CA MET A 252 -6.82 -4.35 -18.93
C MET A 252 -5.59 -4.87 -19.69
N VAL A 253 -4.40 -4.35 -19.38
CA VAL A 253 -3.16 -4.60 -20.12
C VAL A 253 -2.64 -6.02 -19.92
N TYR A 254 -2.79 -6.57 -18.72
CA TYR A 254 -2.35 -7.93 -18.39
C TYR A 254 -3.45 -8.98 -18.55
N GLY A 255 -4.68 -8.56 -18.85
CA GLY A 255 -5.83 -9.45 -18.96
C GLY A 255 -6.23 -10.10 -17.63
N TRP A 256 -5.94 -9.44 -16.51
CA TRP A 256 -6.24 -9.95 -15.18
C TRP A 256 -7.68 -9.68 -14.76
N SER A 257 -8.25 -10.67 -14.07
CA SER A 257 -9.38 -10.48 -13.18
C SER A 257 -8.96 -9.73 -11.89
N LEU A 258 -9.95 -9.24 -11.14
CA LEU A 258 -9.68 -8.65 -9.82
C LEU A 258 -9.06 -9.67 -8.86
N GLU A 259 -9.43 -10.95 -8.96
CA GLU A 259 -8.84 -12.02 -8.17
C GLU A 259 -7.35 -12.20 -8.47
N GLU A 260 -6.95 -12.18 -9.74
CA GLU A 260 -5.53 -12.25 -10.13
C GLU A 260 -4.73 -11.02 -9.67
N LEU A 261 -5.34 -9.83 -9.71
CA LEU A 261 -4.73 -8.63 -9.13
C LEU A 261 -4.59 -8.77 -7.60
N ASN A 262 -5.62 -9.26 -6.92
CA ASN A 262 -5.58 -9.55 -5.48
C ASN A 262 -4.50 -10.58 -5.13
N ASN A 263 -4.31 -11.61 -5.97
CA ASN A 263 -3.24 -12.59 -5.81
C ASN A 263 -1.85 -11.92 -5.84
N GLN A 264 -1.64 -10.96 -6.74
CA GLN A 264 -0.37 -10.24 -6.82
C GLN A 264 -0.09 -9.42 -5.56
N PHE A 265 -1.10 -8.74 -5.00
CA PHE A 265 -0.94 -8.02 -3.73
C PHE A 265 -0.73 -8.95 -2.53
N GLY A 266 -1.37 -10.12 -2.51
CA GLY A 266 -1.11 -11.16 -1.51
C GLY A 266 0.34 -11.66 -1.54
N LYS A 267 0.82 -12.04 -2.74
CA LYS A 267 2.22 -12.43 -2.95
C LYS A 267 3.19 -11.33 -2.54
N PHE A 268 2.92 -10.09 -2.93
CA PHE A 268 3.75 -8.94 -2.59
C PHE A 268 3.89 -8.76 -1.06
N ALA A 269 2.80 -8.88 -0.31
CA ALA A 269 2.83 -8.81 1.14
C ALA A 269 3.67 -9.95 1.75
N MET A 270 3.47 -11.19 1.29
CA MET A 270 4.25 -12.36 1.74
C MET A 270 5.74 -12.24 1.39
N LYS A 271 6.06 -11.69 0.21
CA LYS A 271 7.43 -11.43 -0.24
C LYS A 271 8.15 -10.40 0.65
N ASN A 272 7.44 -9.33 1.04
CA ASN A 272 8.00 -8.30 1.90
C ASN A 272 8.30 -8.79 3.31
N ALA A 273 7.59 -9.79 3.83
CA ALA A 273 7.85 -10.37 5.15
C ALA A 273 9.32 -10.81 5.34
N THR A 274 10.02 -11.19 4.26
CA THR A 274 11.44 -11.58 4.30
C THR A 274 12.31 -10.82 3.29
N LEU A 275 11.76 -9.80 2.63
CA LEU A 275 12.36 -9.08 1.51
C LEU A 275 12.91 -10.04 0.43
N GLU A 276 12.10 -11.00 -0.02
CA GLU A 276 12.49 -12.02 -1.00
C GLU A 276 12.61 -11.45 -2.42
N TYR A 277 13.51 -10.50 -2.63
CA TYR A 277 13.87 -9.96 -3.95
C TYR A 277 15.16 -10.61 -4.47
N ALA A 278 15.50 -10.36 -5.74
CA ALA A 278 16.78 -10.77 -6.32
C ALA A 278 17.97 -10.41 -5.40
N PRO A 279 19.02 -11.24 -5.28
CA PRO A 279 20.02 -11.14 -4.22
C PRO A 279 20.60 -9.74 -4.00
N ALA A 280 20.97 -9.04 -5.08
CA ALA A 280 21.49 -7.67 -4.99
C ALA A 280 20.46 -6.67 -4.42
N LYS A 281 19.19 -6.78 -4.83
CA LYS A 281 18.09 -5.96 -4.33
C LYS A 281 17.74 -6.30 -2.89
N LYS A 282 17.70 -7.59 -2.52
CA LYS A 282 17.52 -8.02 -1.13
C LYS A 282 18.61 -7.44 -0.22
N SER A 283 19.87 -7.48 -0.63
CA SER A 283 20.97 -6.86 0.12
C SER A 283 20.81 -5.34 0.25
N LEU A 284 20.45 -4.65 -0.84
CA LEU A 284 20.19 -3.21 -0.82
C LEU A 284 19.03 -2.86 0.13
N TYR A 285 17.89 -3.53 0.00
CA TYR A 285 16.70 -3.24 0.79
C TYR A 285 16.90 -3.56 2.27
N LYS A 286 17.58 -4.66 2.61
CA LYS A 286 17.94 -4.94 4.02
C LYS A 286 18.84 -3.84 4.60
N LYS A 287 19.78 -3.31 3.81
CA LYS A 287 20.64 -2.20 4.22
C LYS A 287 19.85 -0.90 4.39
N SER A 288 18.98 -0.56 3.44
CA SER A 288 18.25 0.71 3.43
C SER A 288 17.09 0.73 4.41
N TYR A 289 16.27 -0.33 4.45
CA TYR A 289 15.04 -0.37 5.23
C TYR A 289 15.28 -0.83 6.67
N GLY A 290 16.38 -1.53 6.95
CA GLY A 290 16.62 -2.17 8.24
C GLY A 290 15.77 -3.43 8.45
N ASP A 291 15.71 -3.88 9.69
CA ASP A 291 15.02 -5.12 10.08
C ASP A 291 13.58 -4.90 10.57
N TYR A 292 12.94 -5.99 11.00
CA TYR A 292 11.59 -6.03 11.55
C TYR A 292 11.59 -6.34 13.07
N GLU A 293 12.75 -6.34 13.72
CA GLU A 293 12.87 -6.80 15.11
C GLU A 293 12.19 -5.83 16.08
N PHE A 294 11.48 -6.37 17.06
CA PHE A 294 10.76 -5.57 18.05
C PHE A 294 11.65 -4.53 18.75
N LYS A 295 12.87 -4.94 19.11
CA LYS A 295 13.82 -4.09 19.84
C LYS A 295 14.25 -2.86 19.05
N THR A 296 14.61 -3.03 17.78
CA THR A 296 15.09 -1.94 16.91
C THR A 296 13.93 -1.03 16.52
N ARG A 297 12.75 -1.60 16.28
CA ARG A 297 11.53 -0.84 15.96
C ARG A 297 10.99 -0.04 17.12
N ARG A 298 11.39 -0.30 18.37
CA ARG A 298 11.04 0.50 19.57
C ARG A 298 12.17 1.42 20.06
N ASP A 299 13.26 1.53 19.30
CA ASP A 299 14.35 2.45 19.61
C ASP A 299 14.07 3.84 19.02
N ALA A 300 13.90 4.84 19.89
CA ALA A 300 13.65 6.24 19.50
C ALA A 300 14.92 7.11 19.54
N SER A 301 16.13 6.51 19.63
CA SER A 301 17.37 7.23 19.91
C SER A 301 17.88 8.15 18.79
N TRP A 302 17.48 7.96 17.53
CA TRP A 302 17.96 8.80 16.43
C TRP A 302 17.07 8.83 15.19
N GLY A 303 16.88 10.02 14.61
CA GLY A 303 16.28 10.23 13.30
C GLY A 303 14.88 9.65 13.15
N ASP A 304 14.59 9.18 11.93
CA ASP A 304 13.30 8.66 11.48
C ASP A 304 13.05 7.19 11.88
N ASN A 305 13.89 6.60 12.74
CA ASN A 305 13.82 5.18 13.12
C ASN A 305 12.49 4.80 13.80
N TYR A 306 11.85 5.73 14.52
CA TYR A 306 10.54 5.49 15.13
C TYR A 306 9.45 5.21 14.08
N ARG A 307 9.63 5.59 12.80
CA ARG A 307 8.70 5.26 11.71
C ARG A 307 8.65 3.76 11.41
N ARG A 308 9.67 3.02 11.83
CA ARG A 308 9.67 1.57 11.75
C ARG A 308 8.71 0.94 12.74
N HIS A 309 8.15 1.68 13.69
CA HIS A 309 7.18 1.15 14.64
C HIS A 309 6.00 0.47 13.93
N SER A 310 5.46 1.12 12.90
CA SER A 310 4.20 0.75 12.24
C SER A 310 4.32 -0.35 11.17
N ARG A 311 5.53 -0.87 10.89
CA ARG A 311 5.75 -1.91 9.86
C ARG A 311 5.36 -3.33 10.26
N VAL A 312 5.31 -3.63 11.56
CA VAL A 312 4.86 -4.94 12.10
C VAL A 312 3.67 -4.71 13.01
N THR A 313 2.51 -5.20 12.59
CA THR A 313 1.25 -5.04 13.29
C THR A 313 1.24 -5.86 14.58
N MET A 314 1.07 -5.17 15.70
CA MET A 314 0.77 -5.78 16.99
C MET A 314 -0.75 -5.85 17.19
N LEU A 315 -1.24 -7.04 17.50
CA LEU A 315 -2.67 -7.26 17.68
C LEU A 315 -3.11 -6.92 19.10
N ASN A 316 -4.40 -6.65 19.29
CA ASN A 316 -5.02 -6.55 20.60
C ASN A 316 -5.59 -7.90 21.01
N LYS A 317 -5.34 -8.34 22.24
CA LYS A 317 -5.99 -9.52 22.80
C LYS A 317 -7.46 -9.22 23.06
N MET A 318 -8.34 -10.09 22.57
CA MET A 318 -9.77 -10.02 22.82
C MET A 318 -10.07 -10.56 24.21
N LYS A 319 -11.08 -10.00 24.88
CA LYS A 319 -11.59 -10.58 26.12
C LYS A 319 -12.33 -11.87 25.78
N CYS A 320 -12.13 -12.91 26.57
CA CYS A 320 -13.01 -14.07 26.57
C CYS A 320 -14.41 -13.58 27.01
N GLU A 321 -15.40 -13.71 26.15
CA GLU A 321 -16.80 -13.47 26.52
C GLU A 321 -17.23 -14.61 27.43
N SER A 322 -17.55 -14.33 28.69
CA SER A 322 -18.12 -15.34 29.57
C SER A 322 -19.60 -15.52 29.25
N SER A 323 -20.06 -16.74 29.03
CA SER A 323 -21.49 -17.04 28.99
C SER A 323 -22.05 -17.11 30.41
N GLU A 324 -23.15 -16.40 30.67
CA GLU A 324 -23.97 -16.66 31.86
C GLU A 324 -24.74 -17.96 31.65
N ASN A 325 -24.60 -18.91 32.58
CA ASN A 325 -25.44 -20.10 32.60
C ASN A 325 -26.87 -19.70 32.98
N SER A 326 -27.86 -20.55 32.68
CA SER A 326 -29.29 -20.34 33.00
C SER A 326 -29.59 -20.03 34.48
N ASP A 327 -28.64 -20.31 35.36
CA ASP A 327 -28.75 -20.16 36.82
C ASP A 327 -28.04 -18.88 37.33
N GLY A 328 -27.59 -17.99 36.43
CA GLY A 328 -26.91 -16.73 36.77
C GLY A 328 -25.44 -16.88 37.18
N ASN A 329 -24.88 -18.10 37.08
CA ASN A 329 -23.46 -18.34 37.32
C ASN A 329 -22.65 -18.07 36.05
N VAL A 330 -21.65 -17.20 36.15
CA VAL A 330 -20.65 -16.97 35.10
C VAL A 330 -19.74 -18.19 35.08
N ALA A 331 -19.93 -19.10 34.12
CA ALA A 331 -18.91 -20.09 33.84
C ALA A 331 -17.73 -19.36 33.19
N ALA A 332 -16.54 -19.46 33.78
CA ALA A 332 -15.33 -19.14 33.07
C ALA A 332 -15.21 -20.16 31.92
N GLU A 333 -15.72 -19.83 30.74
CA GLU A 333 -15.40 -20.61 29.56
C GLU A 333 -13.87 -20.52 29.38
N ASN A 334 -13.21 -21.67 29.26
CA ASN A 334 -11.82 -21.72 28.80
C ASN A 334 -11.81 -21.34 27.32
N CYS A 335 -11.95 -20.05 27.00
CA CYS A 335 -11.78 -19.57 25.64
C CYS A 335 -10.31 -19.68 25.24
N ALA A 336 -10.06 -20.05 23.98
CA ALA A 336 -8.76 -19.83 23.37
C ALA A 336 -8.43 -18.33 23.35
N ASP A 337 -7.14 -18.01 23.46
CA ASP A 337 -6.66 -16.65 23.26
C ASP A 337 -6.90 -16.23 21.80
N ARG A 338 -7.66 -15.15 21.64
CA ARG A 338 -8.00 -14.55 20.35
C ARG A 338 -7.51 -13.12 20.28
N TYR A 339 -7.19 -12.69 19.07
CA TYR A 339 -6.56 -11.40 18.82
C TYR A 339 -7.28 -10.68 17.69
N ILE A 340 -7.28 -9.36 17.73
CA ILE A 340 -7.93 -8.48 16.76
C ILE A 340 -6.97 -7.39 16.28
N SER A 341 -7.03 -7.06 15.00
CA SER A 341 -6.27 -5.94 14.44
C SER A 341 -6.76 -4.60 15.03
N PRO A 342 -5.87 -3.70 15.49
CA PRO A 342 -6.28 -2.35 15.89
C PRO A 342 -6.95 -1.59 14.74
N SER A 343 -7.96 -0.78 15.03
CA SER A 343 -8.76 -0.08 14.00
C SER A 343 -7.90 0.79 13.09
N TYR A 344 -7.04 1.64 13.65
CA TYR A 344 -6.11 2.51 12.91
C TYR A 344 -4.94 1.79 12.25
N TRP A 345 -4.77 0.48 12.48
CA TRP A 345 -3.73 -0.33 11.86
C TRP A 345 -4.27 -1.41 10.91
N ALA A 346 -5.58 -1.65 10.92
CA ALA A 346 -6.24 -2.56 10.00
C ALA A 346 -5.98 -2.14 8.54
N PRO A 347 -5.67 -3.10 7.64
CA PRO A 347 -5.27 -2.77 6.28
C PRO A 347 -6.43 -2.11 5.52
N GLN A 348 -6.10 -1.09 4.73
CA GLN A 348 -6.97 -0.51 3.71
C GLN A 348 -6.77 -1.23 2.37
N ARG A 349 -7.60 -0.96 1.35
CA ARG A 349 -7.55 -1.61 0.02
C ARG A 349 -6.12 -1.78 -0.51
N TRP A 350 -5.67 -3.05 -0.60
CA TRP A 350 -4.34 -3.50 -1.03
C TRP A 350 -3.15 -3.06 -0.16
N GLY A 351 -3.42 -2.44 0.98
CA GLY A 351 -2.51 -2.43 2.11
C GLY A 351 -2.47 -3.80 2.78
N TYR A 352 -1.43 -4.03 3.56
CA TYR A 352 -1.21 -5.27 4.27
C TYR A 352 -0.68 -5.05 5.69
N ASN A 353 -0.95 -6.03 6.54
CA ASN A 353 -0.31 -6.17 7.84
C ASN A 353 0.71 -7.31 7.77
N LEU A 354 1.84 -7.13 8.45
CA LEU A 354 2.74 -8.20 8.83
C LEU A 354 2.61 -8.41 10.33
N VAL A 355 2.13 -9.57 10.75
CA VAL A 355 2.04 -9.96 12.16
C VAL A 355 3.13 -10.97 12.44
N ARG A 356 3.99 -10.67 13.41
CA ARG A 356 5.03 -11.59 13.87
C ARG A 356 4.39 -12.66 14.78
N ILE A 357 4.64 -13.93 14.49
CA ILE A 357 4.17 -15.06 15.31
C ILE A 357 5.39 -15.76 15.91
N TYR A 358 5.28 -16.13 17.18
CA TYR A 358 6.27 -16.91 17.91
C TYR A 358 5.68 -18.31 18.16
N PRO A 359 6.18 -19.35 17.47
CA PRO A 359 5.80 -20.73 17.74
C PRO A 359 6.21 -21.15 19.16
N ASP A 360 5.40 -21.98 19.81
CA ASP A 360 5.75 -22.54 21.13
C ASP A 360 6.93 -23.51 21.05
N SER A 361 7.03 -24.23 19.93
CA SER A 361 8.14 -25.13 19.59
C SER A 361 8.18 -25.35 18.07
N ALA A 362 9.22 -26.01 17.58
CA ALA A 362 9.29 -26.42 16.18
C ALA A 362 8.18 -27.41 15.85
N GLY A 363 7.58 -27.25 14.66
CA GLY A 363 6.49 -28.08 14.17
C GLY A 363 5.35 -27.24 13.61
N LYS A 364 4.17 -27.86 13.53
CA LYS A 364 2.98 -27.29 12.93
C LYS A 364 2.42 -26.12 13.75
N VAL A 365 2.34 -24.96 13.12
CA VAL A 365 1.58 -23.80 13.61
C VAL A 365 0.32 -23.65 12.77
N THR A 366 -0.82 -23.42 13.43
CA THR A 366 -2.09 -23.12 12.74
C THR A 366 -2.55 -21.72 13.09
N VAL A 367 -2.91 -20.93 12.10
CA VAL A 367 -3.60 -19.65 12.27
C VAL A 367 -5.03 -19.78 11.76
N LYS A 368 -6.00 -19.62 12.65
CA LYS A 368 -7.41 -19.49 12.28
C LYS A 368 -7.69 -18.01 12.01
N PHE A 369 -8.12 -17.68 10.80
CA PHE A 369 -8.34 -16.30 10.37
C PHE A 369 -9.83 -16.00 10.25
N ARG A 370 -10.26 -14.83 10.74
CA ARG A 370 -11.64 -14.33 10.65
C ARG A 370 -11.65 -12.85 10.30
N GLY A 371 -12.02 -12.51 9.07
CA GLY A 371 -12.30 -11.14 8.66
C GLY A 371 -13.57 -10.61 9.35
N ILE A 372 -13.57 -9.34 9.74
CA ILE A 372 -14.75 -8.65 10.25
C ILE A 372 -15.49 -8.07 9.04
N VAL A 373 -16.47 -8.82 8.56
CA VAL A 373 -17.21 -8.50 7.33
C VAL A 373 -18.17 -7.34 7.60
N GLN A 374 -18.04 -6.27 6.82
CA GLN A 374 -18.97 -5.15 6.85
C GLN A 374 -19.87 -5.21 5.62
N GLU A 375 -21.17 -5.44 5.83
CA GLU A 375 -22.14 -5.62 4.74
C GLU A 375 -22.57 -4.30 4.08
N LYS A 376 -22.48 -3.18 4.80
CA LYS A 376 -22.91 -1.86 4.33
C LYS A 376 -22.10 -0.75 4.96
N PRO A 377 -21.97 0.43 4.33
CA PRO A 377 -21.39 1.59 4.99
C PRO A 377 -22.13 1.95 6.29
N THR A 378 -21.40 2.56 7.23
CA THR A 378 -21.97 3.20 8.43
C THR A 378 -22.75 4.48 8.09
N VAL A 379 -22.40 5.13 6.96
CA VAL A 379 -23.01 6.36 6.45
C VAL A 379 -23.18 6.27 4.94
N ASN A 380 -24.29 6.76 4.38
CA ASN A 380 -24.52 6.62 2.93
C ASN A 380 -23.47 7.36 2.07
N GLY A 381 -22.90 8.45 2.60
CA GLY A 381 -21.91 9.31 1.96
C GLY A 381 -21.81 10.64 2.71
N TYR A 382 -21.07 11.59 2.15
CA TYR A 382 -20.73 12.86 2.80
C TYR A 382 -21.22 14.07 1.98
N THR A 383 -21.21 15.25 2.58
CA THR A 383 -21.50 16.47 1.82
C THR A 383 -20.38 16.70 0.80
N CYS A 384 -20.75 16.59 -0.48
CA CYS A 384 -19.85 16.83 -1.60
C CYS A 384 -19.36 18.27 -1.62
N PHE A 385 -18.06 18.49 -1.84
CA PHE A 385 -17.54 19.79 -2.23
C PHE A 385 -16.45 19.66 -3.29
N GLY A 386 -16.54 20.49 -4.33
CA GLY A 386 -15.69 20.41 -5.51
C GLY A 386 -16.18 19.39 -6.54
N ASP A 387 -15.96 19.73 -7.81
CA ASP A 387 -16.26 18.88 -8.97
C ASP A 387 -14.97 18.62 -9.76
N ASN A 388 -14.93 17.48 -10.47
CA ASN A 388 -13.85 17.15 -11.39
C ASN A 388 -14.37 17.23 -12.82
N THR A 389 -13.92 18.22 -13.59
CA THR A 389 -14.35 18.39 -14.99
C THR A 389 -13.32 17.80 -15.94
N ASP A 390 -13.77 16.95 -16.84
CA ASP A 390 -12.97 16.47 -17.96
C ASP A 390 -12.66 17.64 -18.89
N TYR A 391 -11.40 18.07 -18.89
CA TYR A 391 -10.92 19.16 -19.74
C TYR A 391 -11.19 18.95 -21.24
N TYR A 392 -11.09 17.71 -21.74
CA TYR A 392 -11.21 17.39 -23.16
C TYR A 392 -12.65 17.22 -23.63
N LYS A 393 -13.53 16.74 -22.75
CA LYS A 393 -14.93 16.42 -23.10
C LYS A 393 -15.93 17.40 -22.49
N GLY A 394 -15.51 18.26 -21.56
CA GLY A 394 -16.38 19.17 -20.80
C GLY A 394 -17.36 18.47 -19.85
N LYS A 395 -17.24 17.15 -19.65
CA LYS A 395 -18.10 16.36 -18.76
C LYS A 395 -17.65 16.55 -17.32
N THR A 396 -18.56 17.01 -16.47
CA THR A 396 -18.31 17.15 -15.03
C THR A 396 -18.68 15.88 -14.28
N TYR A 397 -17.74 15.36 -13.50
CA TYR A 397 -17.90 14.28 -12.56
C TYR A 397 -18.08 14.88 -11.17
N LYS A 398 -19.15 14.47 -10.47
CA LYS A 398 -19.37 14.80 -9.06
C LYS A 398 -18.50 13.93 -8.15
N TRP A 399 -17.21 13.88 -8.46
CA TRP A 399 -16.21 13.31 -7.58
C TRP A 399 -15.86 14.38 -6.57
N CYS A 400 -16.62 14.35 -5.49
CA CYS A 400 -16.44 15.21 -4.34
C CYS A 400 -14.97 15.17 -3.95
N ASN A 401 -14.29 16.30 -4.04
CA ASN A 401 -12.90 16.36 -3.66
C ASN A 401 -12.84 15.95 -2.19
N TYR A 402 -12.14 14.83 -1.96
CA TYR A 402 -11.84 14.25 -0.67
C TYR A 402 -12.91 13.39 0.04
N ALA A 403 -14.22 13.48 -0.25
CA ALA A 403 -15.20 12.55 0.35
C ALA A 403 -16.48 12.40 -0.49
N PRO A 404 -16.81 11.20 -1.02
CA PRO A 404 -17.90 11.03 -1.97
C PRO A 404 -19.29 11.21 -1.33
N ASP A 405 -20.24 11.70 -2.11
CA ASP A 405 -21.66 11.86 -1.73
C ASP A 405 -22.40 10.54 -1.59
N LYS A 406 -21.86 9.49 -2.22
CA LYS A 406 -22.26 8.10 -2.03
C LYS A 406 -21.03 7.21 -1.88
N LEU A 407 -20.96 6.47 -0.78
CA LEU A 407 -19.95 5.43 -0.61
C LEU A 407 -20.31 4.16 -1.40
N PRO A 408 -19.32 3.48 -2.01
CA PRO A 408 -19.52 2.12 -2.51
C PRO A 408 -19.78 1.16 -1.34
N ASP A 409 -20.33 -0.02 -1.63
CA ASP A 409 -20.43 -1.08 -0.61
C ASP A 409 -19.02 -1.49 -0.15
N PRO A 410 -18.83 -1.94 1.10
CA PRO A 410 -17.48 -2.15 1.66
C PRO A 410 -16.67 -3.23 0.94
N ALA A 411 -17.37 -4.21 0.34
CA ALA A 411 -16.81 -5.34 -0.39
C ALA A 411 -15.69 -6.07 0.39
N SER A 412 -15.94 -6.39 1.66
CA SER A 412 -14.96 -6.98 2.57
C SER A 412 -14.34 -8.27 2.02
N GLY A 413 -13.01 -8.29 1.88
CA GLY A 413 -12.25 -9.44 1.42
C GLY A 413 -10.78 -9.36 1.83
N TRP A 414 -10.16 -10.53 2.01
CA TRP A 414 -8.78 -10.68 2.44
C TRP A 414 -8.03 -11.75 1.65
N THR A 415 -6.73 -11.55 1.54
CA THR A 415 -5.77 -12.53 1.03
C THR A 415 -4.70 -12.72 2.09
N VAL A 416 -4.49 -13.95 2.53
CA VAL A 416 -3.71 -14.23 3.74
C VAL A 416 -2.78 -15.42 3.53
N GLY A 417 -1.56 -15.34 4.05
CA GLY A 417 -0.60 -16.43 4.02
C GLY A 417 0.45 -16.35 5.13
N LEU A 418 1.08 -17.48 5.42
CA LEU A 418 2.17 -17.61 6.38
C LEU A 418 3.52 -17.69 5.68
N VAL A 419 4.55 -17.10 6.30
CA VAL A 419 5.93 -17.09 5.81
C VAL A 419 6.88 -17.47 6.94
N ALA A 420 7.51 -18.64 6.86
CA ALA A 420 8.60 -19.03 7.74
C ALA A 420 9.94 -18.65 7.12
N GLU A 421 10.74 -17.81 7.78
CA GLU A 421 12.09 -17.46 7.33
C GLU A 421 13.10 -18.46 7.91
N GLY A 422 13.76 -19.24 7.06
CA GLY A 422 14.79 -20.18 7.48
C GLY A 422 16.03 -19.51 8.08
N ALA A 423 16.88 -20.31 8.73
CA ALA A 423 18.16 -19.84 9.28
C ALA A 423 19.07 -19.12 8.26
N ASP A 424 19.00 -19.52 7.00
CA ASP A 424 19.71 -18.93 5.86
C ASP A 424 19.03 -17.67 5.29
N GLY A 425 17.82 -17.34 5.77
CA GLY A 425 17.00 -16.25 5.26
C GLY A 425 16.16 -16.62 4.02
N THR A 426 16.08 -17.90 3.68
CA THR A 426 15.20 -18.42 2.61
C THR A 426 13.79 -18.59 3.16
N PRO A 427 12.76 -18.02 2.52
CA PRO A 427 11.40 -18.16 2.98
C PRO A 427 10.78 -19.51 2.59
N ARG A 428 9.82 -19.96 3.40
CA ARG A 428 8.90 -21.05 3.11
C ARG A 428 7.48 -20.53 3.29
N TYR A 429 6.63 -20.79 2.31
CA TYR A 429 5.29 -20.23 2.24
C TYR A 429 4.24 -21.30 2.56
N SER A 430 3.19 -20.94 3.28
CA SER A 430 1.95 -21.73 3.27
C SER A 430 1.23 -21.56 1.93
N GLU A 431 0.12 -22.29 1.75
CA GLU A 431 -0.90 -21.88 0.79
C GLU A 431 -1.36 -20.44 1.13
N MET A 432 -1.58 -19.63 0.10
CA MET A 432 -2.23 -18.33 0.21
C MET A 432 -3.74 -18.52 0.02
N LYS A 433 -4.54 -18.06 0.97
CA LYS A 433 -6.01 -18.22 0.96
C LYS A 433 -6.72 -16.89 0.80
N HIS A 434 -7.90 -16.96 0.17
CA HIS A 434 -8.79 -15.83 -0.07
C HIS A 434 -10.13 -16.03 0.63
N GLY A 435 -10.74 -14.94 1.08
CA GLY A 435 -12.10 -14.94 1.62
C GLY A 435 -12.19 -14.34 3.01
N THR A 436 -13.29 -14.65 3.70
CA THR A 436 -13.65 -14.01 4.97
C THR A 436 -13.25 -14.83 6.19
N GLY A 437 -13.10 -16.16 6.07
CA GLY A 437 -12.60 -16.97 7.18
C GLY A 437 -12.18 -18.37 6.74
N PHE A 438 -11.03 -18.82 7.27
CA PHE A 438 -10.39 -20.10 6.95
C PHE A 438 -9.24 -20.36 7.93
N ASN A 439 -8.68 -21.57 7.90
CA ASN A 439 -7.52 -21.95 8.69
C ASN A 439 -6.27 -22.10 7.79
N LEU A 440 -5.12 -21.59 8.25
CA LEU A 440 -3.82 -21.66 7.58
C LEU A 440 -2.84 -22.47 8.42
N GLU A 441 -1.97 -23.24 7.78
CA GLU A 441 -1.03 -24.12 8.47
C GLU A 441 0.37 -24.02 7.83
N ILE A 442 1.41 -24.09 8.65
CA ILE A 442 2.80 -24.17 8.19
C ILE A 442 3.67 -24.95 9.18
N GLU A 443 4.64 -25.69 8.66
CA GLU A 443 5.65 -26.37 9.47
C GLU A 443 6.83 -25.43 9.77
N THR A 444 7.11 -25.21 11.06
CA THR A 444 8.25 -24.40 11.52
C THR A 444 9.41 -25.29 11.95
N LYS A 445 10.63 -24.78 11.84
CA LYS A 445 11.86 -25.45 12.27
C LYS A 445 12.44 -24.72 13.48
N ALA A 446 13.15 -25.47 14.33
CA ALA A 446 13.75 -24.93 15.56
C ALA A 446 14.74 -23.78 15.31
N ASN A 447 15.31 -23.69 14.12
CA ASN A 447 16.28 -22.66 13.72
C ASN A 447 15.70 -21.64 12.71
N ASP A 448 14.39 -21.63 12.46
CA ASP A 448 13.78 -20.55 11.70
C ASP A 448 14.04 -19.21 12.42
N LYS A 449 14.36 -18.17 11.66
CA LYS A 449 14.53 -16.81 12.17
C LYS A 449 13.21 -16.19 12.56
N ALA A 450 12.14 -16.54 11.86
CA ALA A 450 10.86 -15.86 11.94
C ALA A 450 9.71 -16.71 11.43
N LEU A 451 8.52 -16.47 11.99
CA LEU A 451 7.25 -16.79 11.36
C LEU A 451 6.40 -15.52 11.24
N TRP A 452 5.90 -15.26 10.04
CA TRP A 452 5.07 -14.10 9.73
C TRP A 452 3.70 -14.54 9.22
N LEU A 453 2.68 -13.80 9.62
CA LEU A 453 1.37 -13.80 8.98
C LEU A 453 1.26 -12.52 8.15
N ALA A 454 1.08 -12.66 6.84
CA ALA A 454 0.76 -11.55 5.95
C ALA A 454 -0.75 -11.51 5.74
N VAL A 455 -1.38 -10.39 6.07
CA VAL A 455 -2.83 -10.15 5.89
C VAL A 455 -3.01 -8.96 4.97
N THR A 456 -3.43 -9.20 3.74
CA THR A 456 -3.70 -8.14 2.75
C THR A 456 -5.20 -7.91 2.64
N ALA A 457 -5.63 -6.65 2.70
CA ALA A 457 -7.01 -6.30 2.37
C ALA A 457 -7.18 -6.37 0.85
N THR A 458 -8.03 -7.29 0.39
CA THR A 458 -8.28 -7.53 -1.03
C THR A 458 -9.78 -7.53 -1.27
N PRO A 459 -10.38 -6.34 -1.44
CA PRO A 459 -11.82 -6.22 -1.58
C PRO A 459 -12.36 -7.08 -2.72
N THR A 460 -13.57 -7.60 -2.56
CA THR A 460 -14.22 -8.48 -3.55
C THR A 460 -14.73 -7.71 -4.77
N GLU A 461 -14.73 -6.38 -4.69
CA GLU A 461 -15.08 -5.46 -5.76
C GLU A 461 -14.05 -4.33 -5.84
N MET A 462 -13.99 -3.69 -7.00
CA MET A 462 -13.03 -2.62 -7.25
C MET A 462 -13.37 -1.38 -6.41
N GLN A 463 -12.61 -1.15 -5.34
CA GLN A 463 -12.68 0.06 -4.52
C GLN A 463 -11.81 1.16 -5.13
N THR A 464 -12.44 2.20 -5.67
CA THR A 464 -11.74 3.35 -6.24
C THR A 464 -11.58 4.45 -5.19
N ILE A 465 -10.36 4.93 -5.02
CA ILE A 465 -10.00 5.96 -4.04
C ILE A 465 -9.45 7.16 -4.81
N LEU A 466 -10.01 8.34 -4.56
CA LEU A 466 -9.52 9.59 -5.12
C LEU A 466 -8.19 9.99 -4.48
N TRP A 467 -7.38 10.74 -5.23
CA TRP A 467 -6.19 11.37 -4.70
C TRP A 467 -6.56 12.23 -3.47
N ASP A 468 -5.83 12.04 -2.36
CA ASP A 468 -5.99 12.76 -1.08
C ASP A 468 -7.35 12.56 -0.40
N GLN A 469 -8.11 11.52 -0.78
CA GLN A 469 -9.37 11.18 -0.14
C GLN A 469 -9.25 11.12 1.39
N PHE A 470 -10.22 11.72 2.07
CA PHE A 470 -10.25 11.83 3.51
C PHE A 470 -10.40 10.45 4.14
N TYR A 471 -9.60 10.25 5.18
CA TYR A 471 -9.51 9.03 5.96
C TYR A 471 -10.86 8.42 6.30
N TYR A 472 -11.77 9.23 6.86
CA TYR A 472 -13.06 8.74 7.36
C TYR A 472 -13.94 8.19 6.24
N SER A 473 -13.65 8.47 4.96
CA SER A 473 -14.40 7.94 3.81
C SER A 473 -13.76 6.70 3.17
N ILE A 474 -12.65 6.19 3.73
CA ILE A 474 -11.91 5.04 3.21
C ILE A 474 -12.17 3.84 4.12
N TYR A 475 -12.55 2.71 3.52
CA TYR A 475 -12.73 1.47 4.26
C TYR A 475 -11.41 0.88 4.75
N ARG A 476 -11.44 0.39 5.99
CA ARG A 476 -10.45 -0.51 6.57
C ARG A 476 -11.07 -1.89 6.73
N TYR A 477 -10.22 -2.90 6.67
CA TYR A 477 -10.63 -4.31 6.65
C TYR A 477 -10.07 -5.03 7.88
N PRO A 478 -10.65 -4.80 9.07
CA PRO A 478 -10.16 -5.38 10.31
C PRO A 478 -10.44 -6.89 10.37
N TYR A 479 -9.65 -7.59 11.16
CA TYR A 479 -9.70 -9.05 11.25
C TYR A 479 -9.35 -9.52 12.65
N MET A 480 -9.71 -10.77 12.93
CA MET A 480 -9.36 -11.50 14.14
C MET A 480 -8.57 -12.76 13.78
N ILE A 481 -7.73 -13.21 14.70
CA ILE A 481 -7.03 -14.49 14.60
C ILE A 481 -7.05 -15.27 15.92
N GLU A 482 -6.91 -16.58 15.80
CA GLU A 482 -6.53 -17.50 16.86
C GLU A 482 -5.27 -18.24 16.37
N VAL A 483 -4.26 -18.37 17.23
CA VAL A 483 -3.02 -19.08 16.90
C VAL A 483 -2.95 -20.34 17.76
N VAL A 484 -2.79 -21.50 17.11
CA VAL A 484 -2.56 -22.79 17.77
C VAL A 484 -1.07 -23.12 17.67
N ASN A 485 -0.47 -23.53 18.78
CA ASN A 485 0.97 -23.79 18.95
C ASN A 485 1.86 -22.55 18.78
N GLY A 486 1.37 -21.39 19.23
CA GLY A 486 2.15 -20.15 19.27
C GLY A 486 1.30 -18.95 19.65
N ALA A 487 1.92 -17.78 19.68
CA ALA A 487 1.25 -16.52 19.97
C ALA A 487 1.80 -15.38 19.08
N PRO A 488 0.98 -14.35 18.77
CA PRO A 488 1.49 -13.15 18.14
C PRO A 488 2.45 -12.37 19.05
N GLU A 489 3.32 -11.56 18.45
CA GLU A 489 4.26 -10.67 19.13
C GLU A 489 3.56 -9.85 20.23
N GLY A 490 4.19 -9.79 21.40
CA GLY A 490 3.61 -9.14 22.59
C GLY A 490 2.91 -10.09 23.56
N TYR A 491 2.61 -11.34 23.18
CA TYR A 491 1.84 -12.26 24.02
C TYR A 491 2.55 -13.56 24.39
N THR A 492 3.81 -13.74 23.96
CA THR A 492 4.63 -14.81 24.51
C THR A 492 4.94 -14.55 25.99
N LYS A 493 5.16 -15.63 26.74
CA LYS A 493 5.53 -15.55 28.16
C LYS A 493 6.66 -14.54 28.38
N ASP A 494 6.48 -13.67 29.35
CA ASP A 494 7.47 -12.69 29.83
C ASP A 494 7.94 -11.65 28.79
N PHE A 495 7.26 -11.51 27.65
CA PHE A 495 7.68 -10.63 26.54
C PHE A 495 7.95 -9.18 26.96
N TRP A 496 7.10 -8.62 27.83
CA TRP A 496 7.19 -7.24 28.29
C TRP A 496 8.05 -7.07 29.55
N LYS A 497 8.62 -8.14 30.09
CA LYS A 497 9.43 -8.04 31.32
C LYS A 497 10.77 -7.37 31.02
N PRO A 498 11.38 -6.69 32.01
CA PRO A 498 12.66 -6.03 31.81
C PRO A 498 13.77 -7.01 31.40
N ALA A 499 14.77 -6.51 30.67
CA ALA A 499 15.90 -7.31 30.23
C ALA A 499 16.61 -7.98 31.43
N GLY A 500 16.84 -9.29 31.33
CA GLY A 500 17.46 -10.08 32.40
C GLY A 500 16.47 -10.70 33.40
N PHE A 501 15.16 -10.62 33.15
CA PHE A 501 14.16 -11.35 33.93
C PHE A 501 14.39 -12.86 33.87
N ASN A 502 14.41 -13.50 35.04
CA ASN A 502 14.65 -14.94 35.19
C ASN A 502 13.39 -15.74 35.56
N GLY A 503 12.20 -15.16 35.38
CA GLY A 503 10.91 -15.75 35.76
C GLY A 503 10.39 -15.29 37.13
N THR A 504 11.25 -14.74 37.99
CA THR A 504 10.83 -14.24 39.31
C THR A 504 11.40 -12.87 39.65
N THR A 505 12.61 -12.55 39.20
CA THR A 505 13.34 -11.34 39.59
C THR A 505 14.11 -10.74 38.41
N VAL A 506 14.43 -9.45 38.50
CA VAL A 506 15.38 -8.77 37.61
C VAL A 506 16.33 -7.94 38.47
N SER A 507 17.64 -8.07 38.24
CA SER A 507 18.63 -7.22 38.90
C SER A 507 18.40 -5.73 38.54
N GLY A 508 18.37 -4.86 39.55
CA GLY A 508 18.17 -3.43 39.36
C GLY A 508 16.71 -3.01 39.20
N TYR A 509 15.74 -3.91 39.35
CA TYR A 509 14.32 -3.60 39.37
C TYR A 509 13.63 -4.11 40.64
N ALA A 510 12.55 -3.46 41.02
CA ALA A 510 11.62 -3.91 42.05
C ALA A 510 10.18 -3.82 41.53
N GLN A 511 9.27 -4.63 42.06
CA GLN A 511 7.85 -4.50 41.76
C GLN A 511 7.22 -3.35 42.55
N HIS A 512 6.39 -2.54 41.91
CA HIS A 512 5.67 -1.46 42.56
C HIS A 512 4.57 -2.02 43.46
N SER A 513 4.45 -1.52 44.70
CA SER A 513 3.47 -2.01 45.68
C SER A 513 2.02 -1.79 45.22
N ASN A 514 1.78 -0.74 44.44
CA ASN A 514 0.49 -0.44 43.83
C ASN A 514 0.50 -0.89 42.36
N GLY A 515 0.03 -2.10 42.10
CA GLY A 515 -0.16 -2.69 40.77
C GLY A 515 0.80 -3.82 40.36
N GLY A 516 2.00 -3.90 40.97
CA GLY A 516 2.94 -5.02 40.77
C GLY A 516 3.85 -4.93 39.54
N GLY A 517 3.81 -3.83 38.78
CA GLY A 517 4.69 -3.59 37.63
C GLY A 517 6.14 -3.34 37.99
N TRP A 518 7.03 -3.38 37.00
CA TRP A 518 8.48 -3.36 37.23
C TRP A 518 9.05 -1.95 37.19
N VAL A 519 9.77 -1.56 38.24
CA VAL A 519 10.38 -0.24 38.40
C VAL A 519 11.88 -0.39 38.58
N SER A 520 12.63 0.21 37.68
CA SER A 520 14.10 0.31 37.72
C SER A 520 14.56 1.18 38.90
N ASN A 521 15.72 0.85 39.47
CA ASN A 521 16.39 1.67 40.49
C ASN A 521 16.81 3.07 39.99
N LYS A 522 16.73 3.32 38.68
CA LYS A 522 16.96 4.63 38.04
C LYS A 522 15.70 5.49 37.95
N ALA A 523 14.52 4.93 38.25
CA ALA A 523 13.25 5.64 38.21
C ALA A 523 12.82 6.12 39.61
N LYS A 524 11.98 7.15 39.65
CA LYS A 524 11.32 7.62 40.88
C LYS A 524 9.81 7.47 40.72
N VAL A 525 9.21 6.53 41.41
CA VAL A 525 7.76 6.27 41.34
C VAL A 525 7.15 6.45 42.72
N ALA A 526 6.14 7.31 42.83
CA ALA A 526 5.43 7.55 44.08
C ALA A 526 4.53 6.36 44.44
N ALA A 527 4.40 6.06 45.73
CA ALA A 527 3.54 4.97 46.22
C ALA A 527 2.06 5.13 45.84
N THR A 528 1.61 6.37 45.57
CA THR A 528 0.26 6.69 45.12
C THR A 528 0.03 6.44 43.63
N ALA A 529 1.10 6.35 42.81
CA ALA A 529 0.99 6.00 41.41
C ALA A 529 0.64 4.51 41.27
N TYR A 530 -0.04 4.14 40.19
CA TYR A 530 -0.32 2.75 39.85
C TYR A 530 0.61 2.30 38.71
N VAL A 531 1.24 1.15 38.85
CA VAL A 531 2.04 0.51 37.79
C VAL A 531 1.56 -0.93 37.63
N GLY A 532 0.85 -1.20 36.54
CA GLY A 532 0.23 -2.49 36.25
C GLY A 532 1.25 -3.62 36.08
N PRO A 533 0.83 -4.89 36.23
CA PRO A 533 1.74 -6.03 36.39
C PRO A 533 2.66 -6.31 35.19
N ASP A 534 2.27 -5.86 33.99
CA ASP A 534 3.05 -5.99 32.75
C ASP A 534 3.67 -4.66 32.29
N ALA A 535 3.41 -3.56 33.00
CA ALA A 535 4.03 -2.27 32.73
C ALA A 535 5.46 -2.21 33.27
N VAL A 536 6.31 -1.43 32.58
CA VAL A 536 7.72 -1.28 32.92
C VAL A 536 8.14 0.19 32.97
N VAL A 537 8.73 0.61 34.08
CA VAL A 537 9.32 1.94 34.27
C VAL A 537 10.84 1.79 34.40
N ASN A 538 11.55 2.02 33.29
CA ASN A 538 13.00 1.94 33.19
C ASN A 538 13.72 3.19 33.73
N GLY A 539 13.05 4.35 33.72
CA GLY A 539 13.58 5.64 34.16
C GLY A 539 12.50 6.73 34.27
N GLY A 540 12.90 7.94 34.68
CA GLY A 540 11.97 9.09 34.81
C GLY A 540 11.32 9.22 36.18
N THR A 541 10.31 10.09 36.28
CA THR A 541 9.53 10.35 37.50
C THR A 541 8.05 10.11 37.26
N VAL A 542 7.40 9.29 38.09
CA VAL A 542 5.96 9.04 38.09
C VAL A 542 5.41 9.44 39.46
N SER A 543 4.42 10.32 39.49
CA SER A 543 3.94 10.96 40.73
C SER A 543 2.43 11.24 40.71
N GLY A 544 1.86 11.70 41.83
CA GLY A 544 0.41 11.90 41.96
C GLY A 544 -0.34 10.56 41.93
N ASN A 545 -1.49 10.54 41.26
CA ASN A 545 -2.31 9.35 41.02
C ASN A 545 -2.13 8.81 39.59
N ALA A 546 -1.00 9.12 38.94
CA ALA A 546 -0.73 8.66 37.58
C ALA A 546 -0.79 7.13 37.49
N ARG A 547 -1.27 6.62 36.34
CA ARG A 547 -1.46 5.19 36.10
C ARG A 547 -0.67 4.76 34.86
N ILE A 548 0.22 3.78 35.04
CA ILE A 548 0.93 3.11 33.95
C ILE A 548 0.33 1.71 33.85
N GLU A 549 -0.36 1.40 32.76
CA GLU A 549 -1.23 0.23 32.64
C GLU A 549 -0.85 -0.67 31.47
N ASP A 550 -1.46 -1.85 31.43
CA ASP A 550 -1.27 -2.85 30.38
C ASP A 550 0.22 -3.16 30.15
N PHE A 551 0.71 -2.92 28.94
CA PHE A 551 2.08 -3.16 28.48
C PHE A 551 2.87 -1.86 28.29
N ALA A 552 2.43 -0.76 28.90
CA ALA A 552 3.08 0.53 28.73
C ALA A 552 4.52 0.53 29.25
N VAL A 553 5.40 1.22 28.53
CA VAL A 553 6.83 1.34 28.87
C VAL A 553 7.23 2.79 29.03
N VAL A 554 7.85 3.11 30.17
CA VAL A 554 8.39 4.45 30.48
C VAL A 554 9.91 4.36 30.59
N ASN A 555 10.62 4.89 29.59
CA ASN A 555 12.08 4.98 29.57
C ASN A 555 12.61 6.26 30.24
N GLY A 556 11.79 7.32 30.32
CA GLY A 556 12.18 8.60 30.90
C GLY A 556 11.01 9.60 30.93
N GLY A 557 11.29 10.85 31.31
CA GLY A 557 10.29 11.92 31.41
C GLY A 557 9.59 12.02 32.77
N THR A 558 8.53 12.82 32.82
CA THR A 558 7.72 13.08 34.03
C THR A 558 6.25 12.77 33.75
N ILE A 559 5.67 11.83 34.51
CA ILE A 559 4.23 11.55 34.49
C ILE A 559 3.65 11.95 35.86
N SER A 560 2.63 12.80 35.88
CA SER A 560 2.07 13.36 37.12
C SER A 560 0.56 13.58 37.04
N GLY A 561 -0.05 14.06 38.14
CA GLY A 561 -1.49 14.29 38.21
C GLY A 561 -2.28 12.98 38.25
N ASN A 562 -3.32 12.89 37.45
CA ASN A 562 -4.11 11.68 37.18
C ASN A 562 -3.85 11.12 35.77
N ALA A 563 -2.73 11.49 35.15
CA ALA A 563 -2.40 11.08 33.79
C ALA A 563 -2.35 9.54 33.67
N VAL A 564 -2.77 9.04 32.52
CA VAL A 564 -2.81 7.60 32.24
C VAL A 564 -1.99 7.27 31.00
N VAL A 565 -1.11 6.30 31.13
CA VAL A 565 -0.32 5.72 30.04
C VAL A 565 -0.69 4.23 29.95
N ARG A 566 -1.34 3.80 28.86
CA ARG A 566 -1.91 2.44 28.75
C ARG A 566 -1.74 1.81 27.37
N GLY A 567 -2.19 0.57 27.19
CA GLY A 567 -1.95 -0.20 25.97
C GLY A 567 -0.49 -0.64 25.86
N ARG A 568 0.13 -0.35 24.71
CA ARG A 568 1.55 -0.58 24.39
C ARG A 568 2.33 0.74 24.24
N ALA A 569 1.79 1.82 24.79
CA ALA A 569 2.35 3.15 24.72
C ALA A 569 3.81 3.22 25.20
N LEU A 570 4.58 4.13 24.60
CA LEU A 570 5.99 4.35 24.93
C LEU A 570 6.24 5.80 25.33
N VAL A 571 6.88 6.01 26.46
CA VAL A 571 7.38 7.33 26.87
C VAL A 571 8.89 7.29 26.94
N THR A 572 9.59 8.10 26.13
CA THR A 572 11.06 8.18 26.17
C THR A 572 11.56 9.41 26.92
N ALA A 573 10.89 10.54 26.76
CA ALA A 573 11.15 11.78 27.49
C ALA A 573 9.88 12.67 27.50
N GLY A 574 10.00 13.91 27.97
CA GLY A 574 8.90 14.87 28.01
C GLY A 574 8.06 14.79 29.29
N SER A 575 6.85 15.36 29.23
CA SER A 575 5.92 15.41 30.37
C SER A 575 4.50 15.02 29.98
N ILE A 576 3.85 14.24 30.84
CA ILE A 576 2.42 13.92 30.77
C ILE A 576 1.81 14.28 32.13
N GLY A 577 0.85 15.20 32.15
CA GLY A 577 0.29 15.75 33.40
C GLY A 577 -1.22 15.84 33.40
N ASP A 578 -1.77 16.34 34.52
CA ASP A 578 -3.20 16.55 34.73
C ASP A 578 -4.02 15.28 34.51
N ASP A 579 -5.04 15.28 33.64
CA ASP A 579 -5.88 14.13 33.29
C ASP A 579 -5.58 13.60 31.87
N ALA A 580 -4.38 13.87 31.34
CA ALA A 580 -4.01 13.49 29.98
C ALA A 580 -3.88 11.97 29.79
N MET A 581 -4.10 11.51 28.56
CA MET A 581 -4.05 10.09 28.18
C MET A 581 -3.07 9.87 27.03
N LEU A 582 -2.14 8.94 27.20
CA LEU A 582 -1.35 8.32 26.13
C LEU A 582 -1.72 6.83 26.06
N GLU A 583 -2.28 6.38 24.93
CA GLU A 583 -2.88 5.05 24.85
C GLU A 583 -2.62 4.31 23.54
N GLU A 584 -3.11 3.06 23.48
CA GLU A 584 -2.93 2.16 22.34
C GLU A 584 -1.44 1.95 22.05
N ASP A 585 -0.95 2.30 20.86
CA ASP A 585 0.46 2.17 20.49
C ASP A 585 1.18 3.52 20.41
N ALA A 586 0.60 4.59 20.97
CA ALA A 586 1.11 5.94 20.80
C ALA A 586 2.36 6.20 21.62
N TRP A 587 3.24 7.06 21.10
CA TRP A 587 4.53 7.36 21.71
C TRP A 587 4.67 8.85 22.05
N LEU A 588 5.22 9.11 23.23
CA LEU A 588 5.79 10.41 23.57
C LEU A 588 7.31 10.31 23.54
N VAL A 589 7.92 10.85 22.47
CA VAL A 589 9.37 10.92 22.34
C VAL A 589 9.91 12.11 23.12
N SER A 590 9.30 13.28 22.94
CA SER A 590 9.59 14.51 23.69
C SER A 590 8.42 15.49 23.56
N GLY A 591 8.35 16.47 24.48
CA GLY A 591 7.29 17.48 24.50
C GLY A 591 6.37 17.37 25.72
N THR A 592 5.13 17.84 25.59
CA THR A 592 4.15 17.92 26.68
C THR A 592 2.77 17.45 26.23
N ILE A 593 2.15 16.58 27.02
CA ILE A 593 0.74 16.22 26.91
C ILE A 593 0.08 16.56 28.26
N SER A 594 -0.90 17.47 28.29
CA SER A 594 -1.49 17.93 29.57
C SER A 594 -2.97 18.33 29.45
N GLY A 595 -3.58 18.77 30.54
CA GLY A 595 -5.03 18.97 30.62
C GLY A 595 -5.80 17.64 30.54
N LYS A 596 -6.72 17.54 29.58
CA LYS A 596 -7.49 16.34 29.22
C LYS A 596 -7.14 15.84 27.81
N ALA A 597 -5.96 16.20 27.31
CA ALA A 597 -5.52 15.84 25.98
C ALA A 597 -5.41 14.32 25.83
N LYS A 598 -5.69 13.83 24.62
CA LYS A 598 -5.62 12.39 24.31
C LYS A 598 -4.76 12.13 23.08
N VAL A 599 -3.80 11.23 23.22
CA VAL A 599 -2.94 10.78 22.13
C VAL A 599 -3.00 9.26 22.07
N GLY A 600 -3.41 8.72 20.91
CA GLY A 600 -3.61 7.28 20.74
C GLY A 600 -3.29 6.78 19.33
N ALA A 601 -3.72 5.56 19.03
CA ALA A 601 -3.38 4.80 17.84
C ALA A 601 -1.87 4.68 17.65
N LEU A 602 -1.37 4.99 16.45
CA LEU A 602 0.05 4.90 16.08
C LEU A 602 0.78 6.25 16.17
N SER A 603 0.19 7.23 16.86
CA SER A 603 0.68 8.62 16.84
C SER A 603 1.99 8.76 17.61
N ILE A 604 2.93 9.53 17.05
CA ILE A 604 4.25 9.78 17.66
C ILE A 604 4.42 11.28 17.89
N ILE A 605 4.64 11.68 19.14
CA ILE A 605 4.80 13.08 19.55
C ILE A 605 6.28 13.39 19.75
N VAL A 606 6.79 14.41 19.04
CA VAL A 606 8.19 14.85 19.08
C VAL A 606 8.24 16.36 19.24
N ASN A 607 8.87 16.88 20.28
CA ASN A 607 9.03 18.32 20.51
C ASN A 607 7.72 19.12 20.33
N SER A 608 6.59 18.54 20.75
CA SER A 608 5.26 19.10 20.51
C SER A 608 4.48 19.25 21.81
N THR A 609 3.52 20.16 21.80
CA THR A 609 2.65 20.44 22.94
C THR A 609 1.20 20.10 22.56
N VAL A 610 0.56 19.21 23.32
CA VAL A 610 -0.85 18.84 23.16
C VAL A 610 -1.56 19.06 24.51
N THR A 611 -2.41 20.08 24.61
CA THR A 611 -3.05 20.48 25.88
C THR A 611 -4.58 20.55 25.79
N ASP A 612 -5.21 20.94 26.90
CA ASP A 612 -6.64 21.14 27.04
C ASP A 612 -7.42 19.87 26.67
N ASN A 613 -8.30 19.90 25.67
CA ASN A 613 -9.06 18.73 25.21
C ASN A 613 -8.62 18.29 23.80
N ALA A 614 -7.41 18.69 23.36
CA ALA A 614 -6.91 18.37 22.03
C ALA A 614 -6.68 16.85 21.88
N GLN A 615 -6.84 16.34 20.66
CA GLN A 615 -6.73 14.91 20.37
C GLN A 615 -5.85 14.61 19.15
N VAL A 616 -5.04 13.55 19.23
CA VAL A 616 -4.16 13.09 18.15
C VAL A 616 -4.28 11.57 18.01
N TYR A 617 -4.83 11.09 16.90
CA TYR A 617 -5.03 9.65 16.65
C TYR A 617 -4.70 9.26 15.22
N GLY A 618 -3.73 8.36 15.03
CA GLY A 618 -3.45 7.70 13.76
C GLY A 618 -2.58 8.50 12.79
N VAL A 619 -1.98 9.60 13.25
CA VAL A 619 -1.16 10.49 12.40
C VAL A 619 0.05 9.70 11.91
N MET A 620 0.24 9.68 10.58
CA MET A 620 1.26 8.84 9.97
C MET A 620 2.68 9.37 10.24
N TRP A 621 2.88 10.68 10.05
CA TRP A 621 4.15 11.32 10.39
C TRP A 621 4.17 11.72 11.86
N ALA A 622 5.37 11.77 12.45
CA ALA A 622 5.50 12.30 13.80
C ALA A 622 4.93 13.73 13.87
N VAL A 623 4.17 13.98 14.93
CA VAL A 623 3.76 15.31 15.32
C VAL A 623 4.97 16.02 15.89
N SER A 624 5.72 16.66 14.98
CA SER A 624 7.02 17.27 15.25
C SER A 624 6.96 18.80 15.27
N GLY A 625 7.34 19.40 16.40
CA GLY A 625 7.39 20.86 16.56
C GLY A 625 6.03 21.55 16.47
N LYS A 626 4.93 20.87 16.82
CA LYS A 626 3.56 21.39 16.70
C LYS A 626 2.98 21.80 18.05
N LYS A 627 1.96 22.67 18.00
CA LYS A 627 1.17 23.08 19.16
C LYS A 627 -0.31 22.84 18.89
N LEU A 628 -0.94 22.08 19.77
CA LEU A 628 -2.36 21.76 19.73
C LEU A 628 -2.95 22.04 21.10
N SER A 629 -4.05 22.78 21.13
CA SER A 629 -4.74 23.18 22.36
C SER A 629 -6.26 23.24 22.13
N GLY A 630 -7.01 23.67 23.14
CA GLY A 630 -8.46 23.77 23.09
C GLY A 630 -9.16 22.45 22.74
N THR A 631 -9.80 22.38 21.58
CA THR A 631 -10.56 21.21 21.09
C THR A 631 -10.05 20.70 19.75
N ALA A 632 -8.85 21.11 19.33
CA ALA A 632 -8.26 20.70 18.06
C ALA A 632 -8.05 19.18 17.98
N GLN A 633 -8.29 18.59 16.82
CA GLN A 633 -8.14 17.16 16.61
C GLN A 633 -7.39 16.89 15.31
N LEU A 634 -6.32 16.09 15.39
CA LEU A 634 -5.67 15.47 14.24
C LEU A 634 -6.02 13.98 14.24
N ARG A 635 -6.54 13.48 13.11
CA ARG A 635 -7.05 12.12 13.04
C ARG A 635 -6.74 11.38 11.75
N GLY A 636 -6.69 10.05 11.87
CA GLY A 636 -6.45 9.15 10.76
C GLY A 636 -5.04 9.31 10.21
N ASP A 637 -4.83 8.78 9.01
CA ASP A 637 -3.54 8.75 8.31
C ASP A 637 -3.14 10.15 7.83
N LEU A 638 -2.91 11.07 8.77
CA LEU A 638 -2.75 12.50 8.54
C LEU A 638 -1.29 12.85 8.27
N GLU A 639 -1.09 13.83 7.39
CA GLU A 639 0.17 14.55 7.20
C GLU A 639 0.04 15.98 7.72
N ASN A 640 0.93 16.36 8.63
CA ASN A 640 0.86 17.56 9.45
C ASN A 640 1.79 18.67 8.95
N ASN A 641 1.57 19.11 7.72
CA ASN A 641 2.36 20.11 6.98
C ASN A 641 2.00 21.57 7.35
N PHE A 642 1.87 21.85 8.64
CA PHE A 642 1.56 23.18 9.15
C PHE A 642 2.52 23.61 10.27
N ASP A 643 2.68 24.91 10.46
CA ASP A 643 3.61 25.51 11.43
C ASP A 643 2.91 26.33 12.53
N LYS A 644 1.61 26.54 12.40
CA LYS A 644 0.79 27.30 13.36
C LYS A 644 0.22 26.44 14.47
N GLU A 645 -0.06 27.06 15.60
CA GLU A 645 -0.87 26.45 16.64
C GLU A 645 -2.32 26.28 16.16
N ILE A 646 -2.93 25.15 16.49
CA ILE A 646 -4.35 24.88 16.28
C ILE A 646 -5.07 24.73 17.61
N THR A 647 -6.19 25.42 17.76
CA THR A 647 -6.96 25.47 19.03
C THR A 647 -8.35 24.83 18.90
N LYS A 648 -8.79 24.55 17.66
CA LYS A 648 -10.07 23.95 17.30
C LYS A 648 -10.00 23.31 15.91
N GLY A 649 -11.05 22.60 15.50
CA GLY A 649 -11.16 21.93 14.21
C GLY A 649 -10.86 20.44 14.31
N VAL A 650 -11.35 19.68 13.32
CA VAL A 650 -11.06 18.24 13.18
C VAL A 650 -10.49 17.99 11.80
N PHE A 651 -9.22 17.64 11.74
CA PHE A 651 -8.48 17.55 10.48
C PHE A 651 -8.08 16.11 10.15
N TYR A 652 -8.08 15.82 8.84
CA TYR A 652 -7.71 14.53 8.22
C TYR A 652 -6.90 14.82 6.95
N GLY A 653 -6.24 13.81 6.40
CA GLY A 653 -5.58 13.96 5.11
C GLY A 653 -4.25 14.71 5.19
N MET A 654 -3.90 15.36 4.10
CA MET A 654 -2.81 16.34 4.08
C MET A 654 -3.31 17.67 4.62
N VAL A 655 -2.69 18.17 5.68
CA VAL A 655 -3.11 19.40 6.37
C VAL A 655 -2.01 20.44 6.27
N ASN A 656 -2.24 21.46 5.45
CA ASN A 656 -1.35 22.58 5.26
C ASN A 656 -1.80 23.80 6.09
N THR A 657 -0.90 24.77 6.32
CA THR A 657 -1.19 25.97 7.13
C THR A 657 -2.40 26.79 6.62
N ASP A 658 -2.63 26.83 5.31
CA ASP A 658 -3.76 27.51 4.68
C ASP A 658 -5.11 26.81 4.91
N MET A 659 -5.11 25.51 5.20
CA MET A 659 -6.32 24.73 5.45
C MET A 659 -6.89 24.93 6.86
N LEU A 660 -6.08 25.42 7.80
CA LEU A 660 -6.44 25.53 9.23
C LEU A 660 -7.65 26.44 9.51
N ASN A 661 -7.97 27.35 8.59
CA ASN A 661 -9.12 28.25 8.70
C ASN A 661 -10.25 27.93 7.70
N ASN A 662 -10.11 26.85 6.94
CA ASN A 662 -11.06 26.48 5.89
C ASN A 662 -12.04 25.40 6.39
N ALA A 663 -13.33 25.72 6.38
CA ALA A 663 -14.39 24.84 6.85
C ALA A 663 -14.45 23.50 6.10
N ASN A 664 -14.07 23.49 4.81
CA ASN A 664 -14.07 22.28 3.98
C ASN A 664 -13.03 21.25 4.44
N PHE A 665 -11.97 21.69 5.13
CA PHE A 665 -10.93 20.84 5.68
C PHE A 665 -11.10 20.60 7.18
N GLY A 666 -12.24 21.01 7.75
CA GLY A 666 -12.61 20.70 9.13
C GLY A 666 -12.31 21.78 10.17
N ALA A 667 -11.93 23.00 9.76
CA ALA A 667 -11.62 24.11 10.68
C ALA A 667 -12.76 24.48 11.65
N ASN A 668 -14.01 24.22 11.26
CA ASN A 668 -15.21 24.50 12.06
C ASN A 668 -15.79 23.25 12.74
N LEU A 669 -15.19 22.07 12.56
CA LEU A 669 -15.67 20.84 13.18
C LEU A 669 -15.25 20.78 14.65
N THR A 670 -16.16 20.30 15.49
CA THR A 670 -15.91 19.97 16.90
C THR A 670 -16.02 18.48 17.18
N THR A 671 -16.67 17.74 16.27
CA THR A 671 -16.87 16.30 16.33
C THR A 671 -16.34 15.67 15.05
N PRO A 672 -15.60 14.54 15.15
CA PRO A 672 -15.24 13.73 14.00
C PRO A 672 -16.45 13.36 13.14
N PRO A 673 -16.36 13.46 11.79
CA PRO A 673 -17.29 12.76 10.91
C PRO A 673 -17.29 11.27 11.24
N THR A 674 -18.43 10.62 11.05
CA THR A 674 -18.52 9.17 11.20
C THR A 674 -17.68 8.48 10.13
N ASP A 675 -16.77 7.61 10.55
CA ASP A 675 -15.95 6.78 9.66
C ASP A 675 -16.83 5.80 8.88
N ALA A 676 -16.52 5.59 7.60
CA ALA A 676 -17.12 4.59 6.71
C ALA A 676 -16.99 3.17 7.26
N THR A 677 -15.88 2.92 7.97
CA THR A 677 -15.62 1.64 8.64
C THR A 677 -16.37 1.55 9.96
N ALA A 678 -17.05 0.43 10.21
CA ALA A 678 -17.77 0.18 11.45
C ALA A 678 -16.81 0.03 12.65
N ASN A 679 -17.28 0.45 13.83
CA ASN A 679 -16.54 0.24 15.07
C ASN A 679 -16.41 -1.26 15.38
N ILE A 680 -15.20 -1.69 15.77
CA ILE A 680 -14.83 -3.07 16.05
C ILE A 680 -14.94 -3.46 17.54
N GLU A 681 -15.34 -2.55 18.43
CA GLU A 681 -15.44 -2.79 19.88
C GLU A 681 -16.31 -4.00 20.24
N ASN A 682 -17.31 -4.31 19.41
CA ASN A 682 -18.22 -5.44 19.59
C ASN A 682 -17.95 -6.60 18.62
N ALA A 683 -16.75 -6.65 18.02
CA ALA A 683 -16.37 -7.73 17.12
C ALA A 683 -16.38 -9.07 17.86
N LYS A 684 -17.08 -10.05 17.28
CA LYS A 684 -17.23 -11.39 17.86
C LYS A 684 -16.58 -12.43 16.98
N TRP A 685 -15.89 -13.37 17.62
CA TRP A 685 -15.39 -14.55 16.94
C TRP A 685 -16.55 -15.40 16.40
N TYR A 686 -16.41 -15.93 15.19
CA TYR A 686 -17.39 -16.82 14.58
C TYR A 686 -16.72 -18.10 14.06
N ALA A 687 -17.47 -19.20 14.08
CA ALA A 687 -17.01 -20.48 13.55
C ALA A 687 -17.12 -20.51 12.02
N VAL A 688 -16.21 -21.25 11.37
CA VAL A 688 -16.28 -21.56 9.94
C VAL A 688 -16.21 -23.07 9.73
N ALA A 689 -16.55 -23.55 8.53
CA ALA A 689 -16.56 -24.98 8.23
C ALA A 689 -15.21 -25.67 8.53
N ASP A 690 -14.09 -24.98 8.25
CA ASP A 690 -12.73 -25.45 8.51
C ASP A 690 -12.44 -25.76 9.99
N ASP A 691 -13.24 -25.25 10.93
CA ASP A 691 -13.05 -25.55 12.36
C ASP A 691 -13.48 -26.97 12.73
N SER A 692 -14.38 -27.56 11.95
CA SER A 692 -14.95 -28.89 12.21
C SER A 692 -14.09 -30.03 11.66
N THR A 693 -13.10 -29.73 10.81
CA THR A 693 -12.26 -30.72 10.13
C THR A 693 -10.96 -31.06 10.88
N GLN A 694 -10.64 -30.34 11.97
CA GLN A 694 -9.53 -30.67 12.87
C GLN A 694 -10.03 -31.50 14.06
N THR A 695 -10.08 -32.82 13.89
CA THR A 695 -10.05 -33.77 15.02
C THR A 695 -8.63 -34.27 15.20
N ASP A 696 -8.19 -34.30 16.47
CA ASP A 696 -6.88 -34.74 16.96
C ASP A 696 -6.48 -36.15 16.45
N PRO A 697 -5.17 -36.49 16.37
CA PRO A 697 -4.70 -37.74 15.79
C PRO A 697 -4.88 -38.90 16.79
N GLY A 698 -5.95 -39.67 16.63
CA GLY A 698 -6.20 -40.91 17.37
C GLY A 698 -6.99 -41.93 16.56
N HIS A 699 -6.29 -42.95 16.07
CA HIS A 699 -6.79 -44.25 15.55
C HIS A 699 -7.92 -44.27 14.50
N THR A 700 -7.50 -44.52 13.25
CA THR A 700 -8.14 -45.26 12.15
C THR A 700 -9.62 -45.70 12.29
N THR A 701 -10.44 -45.28 11.32
CA THR A 701 -11.00 -46.18 10.29
C THR A 701 -11.44 -45.36 9.08
N GLY A 702 -11.04 -45.77 7.87
CA GLY A 702 -11.38 -45.06 6.65
C GLY A 702 -12.86 -45.14 6.28
N ILE A 703 -13.32 -44.18 5.47
CA ILE A 703 -13.91 -44.38 4.14
C ILE A 703 -14.51 -43.05 3.63
N ALA A 704 -14.17 -42.76 2.37
CA ALA A 704 -14.87 -41.94 1.38
C ALA A 704 -14.97 -40.41 1.55
N SER A 705 -14.15 -39.74 0.75
CA SER A 705 -14.47 -38.48 0.08
C SER A 705 -15.94 -38.45 -0.41
N LYS A 706 -16.65 -37.38 -0.08
CA LYS A 706 -17.81 -36.93 -0.87
C LYS A 706 -17.64 -35.46 -1.21
N VAL A 707 -17.17 -35.26 -2.43
CA VAL A 707 -17.49 -34.11 -3.27
C VAL A 707 -19.00 -33.91 -3.21
N LEU A 708 -19.45 -32.74 -2.78
CA LEU A 708 -20.84 -32.33 -2.89
C LEU A 708 -21.13 -32.07 -4.38
N ALA A 709 -21.43 -33.14 -5.11
CA ALA A 709 -22.03 -33.06 -6.43
C ALA A 709 -23.46 -32.54 -6.25
N LEU A 710 -23.70 -31.28 -6.60
CA LEU A 710 -25.05 -30.86 -6.94
C LEU A 710 -25.46 -31.64 -8.20
N GLN A 711 -26.38 -32.59 -8.02
CA GLN A 711 -27.14 -33.19 -9.11
C GLN A 711 -27.97 -32.09 -9.79
N LEU A 712 -27.59 -31.72 -11.01
CA LEU A 712 -28.48 -31.11 -11.99
C LEU A 712 -28.78 -32.15 -13.06
N SER A 713 -29.76 -33.01 -12.79
CA SER A 713 -30.41 -33.82 -13.81
C SER A 713 -31.37 -32.93 -14.62
N ASP A 714 -31.26 -33.03 -15.94
CA ASP A 714 -32.16 -32.48 -16.98
C ASP A 714 -32.13 -30.98 -17.25
N VAL A 715 -31.12 -30.48 -17.98
CA VAL A 715 -31.30 -29.26 -18.77
C VAL A 715 -30.49 -29.31 -20.08
N ASN A 716 -31.18 -29.34 -21.23
CA ASN A 716 -30.63 -28.87 -22.50
C ASN A 716 -30.40 -27.35 -22.38
N GLU A 717 -29.21 -26.91 -21.97
CA GLU A 717 -28.91 -25.47 -21.91
C GLU A 717 -28.40 -24.96 -23.27
N ASN A 718 -29.06 -23.91 -23.77
CA ASN A 718 -28.59 -23.11 -24.89
C ASN A 718 -27.73 -21.96 -24.34
N PHE A 719 -26.59 -21.70 -24.98
CA PHE A 719 -25.83 -20.49 -24.75
C PHE A 719 -26.38 -19.34 -25.61
N ASP A 720 -26.46 -18.14 -25.04
CA ASP A 720 -26.56 -16.89 -25.81
C ASP A 720 -25.20 -16.56 -26.43
N VAL A 721 -25.20 -16.15 -27.70
CA VAL A 721 -23.99 -15.72 -28.42
C VAL A 721 -24.14 -14.26 -28.82
N PHE A 722 -23.10 -13.46 -28.57
CA PHE A 722 -23.04 -12.04 -28.90
C PHE A 722 -21.78 -11.74 -29.72
N ASP A 723 -21.81 -10.64 -30.48
CA ASP A 723 -20.59 -10.06 -31.01
C ASP A 723 -19.79 -9.31 -29.93
N LEU A 724 -18.61 -8.81 -30.28
CA LEU A 724 -17.75 -8.07 -29.36
C LEU A 724 -18.32 -6.73 -28.87
N ASN A 725 -19.37 -6.23 -29.54
CA ASN A 725 -20.06 -5.00 -29.19
C ASN A 725 -21.34 -5.27 -28.36
N GLY A 726 -21.56 -6.54 -27.96
CA GLY A 726 -22.69 -6.94 -27.13
C GLY A 726 -24.01 -7.13 -27.89
N LYS A 727 -24.00 -7.12 -29.23
CA LYS A 727 -25.20 -7.43 -30.03
C LYS A 727 -25.46 -8.93 -29.98
N HIS A 728 -26.68 -9.31 -29.58
CA HIS A 728 -27.10 -10.72 -29.57
C HIS A 728 -27.18 -11.25 -31.01
N LEU A 729 -26.50 -12.36 -31.27
CA LEU A 729 -26.38 -13.01 -32.58
C LEU A 729 -27.21 -14.29 -32.68
N GLY A 730 -27.61 -14.89 -31.55
CA GLY A 730 -28.42 -16.10 -31.51
C GLY A 730 -28.03 -17.06 -30.39
N PHE A 731 -28.32 -18.34 -30.58
CA PHE A 731 -28.11 -19.37 -29.56
C PHE A 731 -27.22 -20.52 -30.06
N ALA A 732 -26.37 -21.06 -29.19
CA ALA A 732 -25.60 -22.28 -29.44
C ALA A 732 -26.07 -23.41 -28.52
N LYS A 733 -26.42 -24.57 -29.10
CA LYS A 733 -27.02 -25.69 -28.37
C LYS A 733 -25.94 -26.68 -27.91
N VAL A 734 -25.93 -27.00 -26.61
CA VAL A 734 -25.00 -27.98 -26.03
C VAL A 734 -25.71 -29.31 -25.86
N THR A 735 -25.04 -30.41 -26.20
CA THR A 735 -25.53 -31.75 -25.85
C THR A 735 -24.99 -32.18 -24.47
N PRO A 736 -25.75 -32.92 -23.65
CA PRO A 736 -25.34 -33.30 -22.29
C PRO A 736 -23.95 -33.98 -22.19
N SER A 737 -23.50 -34.66 -23.26
CA SER A 737 -22.18 -35.29 -23.33
C SER A 737 -21.00 -34.30 -23.43
N GLU A 738 -21.23 -33.04 -23.80
CA GLU A 738 -20.18 -32.02 -23.99
C GLU A 738 -19.92 -31.16 -22.74
N TRP A 739 -20.81 -31.23 -21.74
CA TRP A 739 -20.76 -30.42 -20.53
C TRP A 739 -19.67 -30.87 -19.54
N ASN A 740 -19.43 -32.18 -19.43
CA ASN A 740 -18.45 -32.73 -18.48
C ASN A 740 -16.98 -32.57 -18.90
N ALA A 741 -16.70 -31.93 -20.04
CA ALA A 741 -15.36 -31.81 -20.63
C ALA A 741 -14.92 -30.36 -20.91
N LEU A 742 -15.42 -29.38 -20.15
CA LEU A 742 -15.21 -27.96 -20.43
C LEU A 742 -13.76 -27.48 -20.26
N GLY A 743 -13.01 -27.59 -21.35
CA GLY A 743 -11.90 -26.70 -21.73
C GLY A 743 -12.25 -25.93 -23.01
N ASN A 744 -11.49 -24.89 -23.33
CA ASN A 744 -11.71 -23.92 -24.44
C ASN A 744 -11.94 -24.57 -25.84
N LYS A 745 -11.56 -25.85 -26.01
CA LYS A 745 -11.75 -26.62 -27.26
C LYS A 745 -13.18 -27.13 -27.49
N SER A 746 -14.01 -27.35 -26.46
CA SER A 746 -15.37 -27.86 -26.67
C SER A 746 -16.32 -26.75 -27.17
N LEU A 747 -16.17 -25.54 -26.66
CA LEU A 747 -17.06 -24.41 -26.95
C LEU A 747 -16.94 -23.88 -28.39
N GLN A 748 -15.73 -23.88 -28.97
CA GLN A 748 -15.52 -23.55 -30.39
C GLN A 748 -16.25 -24.53 -31.32
N LYS A 749 -16.25 -25.83 -30.97
CA LYS A 749 -16.94 -26.88 -31.73
C LYS A 749 -18.46 -26.70 -31.67
N THR A 750 -19.00 -26.38 -30.50
CA THR A 750 -20.43 -26.09 -30.30
C THR A 750 -20.89 -24.87 -31.10
N LEU A 751 -20.09 -23.79 -31.12
CA LEU A 751 -20.38 -22.59 -31.91
C LEU A 751 -20.38 -22.89 -33.41
N ARG A 752 -19.37 -23.61 -33.92
CA ARG A 752 -19.31 -24.04 -35.33
C ARG A 752 -20.51 -24.93 -35.71
N ALA A 753 -20.86 -25.90 -34.86
CA ALA A 753 -22.02 -26.77 -35.07
C ALA A 753 -23.35 -26.01 -35.05
N SER A 754 -23.40 -24.86 -34.37
CA SER A 754 -24.57 -23.97 -34.32
C SER A 754 -24.56 -22.89 -35.41
N GLY A 755 -23.63 -22.96 -36.38
CA GLY A 755 -23.60 -22.08 -37.56
C GLY A 755 -22.80 -20.78 -37.38
N PHE A 756 -22.04 -20.62 -36.30
CA PHE A 756 -21.15 -19.47 -36.11
C PHE A 756 -19.81 -19.70 -36.83
N ASN A 757 -19.45 -18.80 -37.74
CA ASN A 757 -18.23 -18.85 -38.55
C ASN A 757 -16.97 -18.51 -37.72
N ALA A 758 -15.80 -18.52 -38.37
CA ALA A 758 -14.56 -18.09 -37.72
C ALA A 758 -14.67 -16.62 -37.27
N GLY A 759 -14.34 -16.34 -36.01
CA GLY A 759 -14.54 -15.03 -35.40
C GLY A 759 -14.50 -15.06 -33.87
N MET A 760 -14.46 -13.86 -33.27
CA MET A 760 -14.52 -13.68 -31.83
C MET A 760 -15.96 -13.45 -31.39
N TYR A 761 -16.43 -14.26 -30.44
CA TYR A 761 -17.78 -14.19 -29.88
C TYR A 761 -17.74 -14.05 -28.37
N ILE A 762 -18.80 -13.51 -27.81
CA ILE A 762 -19.07 -13.56 -26.37
C ILE A 762 -20.20 -14.55 -26.15
N VAL A 763 -20.04 -15.48 -25.21
CA VAL A 763 -20.99 -16.56 -24.95
C VAL A 763 -21.45 -16.51 -23.51
N ARG A 764 -22.76 -16.63 -23.25
CA ARG A 764 -23.35 -16.59 -21.91
C ARG A 764 -24.31 -17.76 -21.72
N ALA A 765 -24.21 -18.49 -20.61
CA ALA A 765 -25.22 -19.49 -20.25
C ALA A 765 -26.50 -18.79 -19.78
N LYS A 766 -27.68 -19.27 -20.20
CA LYS A 766 -28.97 -18.59 -19.98
C LYS A 766 -29.29 -18.30 -18.50
N ARG A 767 -28.71 -19.05 -17.56
CA ARG A 767 -28.87 -18.87 -16.10
C ARG A 767 -27.62 -18.32 -15.39
N SER A 768 -26.60 -17.90 -16.15
CA SER A 768 -25.36 -17.35 -15.62
C SER A 768 -25.19 -15.88 -16.03
N HIS A 769 -24.69 -15.07 -15.12
CA HIS A 769 -24.24 -13.71 -15.42
C HIS A 769 -22.81 -13.67 -16.00
N ARG A 770 -22.14 -14.83 -16.13
CA ARG A 770 -20.78 -14.92 -16.68
C ARG A 770 -20.80 -14.95 -18.20
N MET A 771 -20.01 -14.08 -18.80
CA MET A 771 -19.76 -14.00 -20.24
C MET A 771 -18.35 -14.51 -20.55
N ILE A 772 -18.22 -15.38 -21.53
CA ILE A 772 -16.95 -16.01 -21.92
C ILE A 772 -16.62 -15.59 -23.34
N ARG A 773 -15.39 -15.09 -23.56
CA ARG A 773 -14.91 -14.76 -24.91
C ARG A 773 -14.38 -16.00 -25.59
N VAL A 774 -14.88 -16.32 -26.78
CA VAL A 774 -14.51 -17.51 -27.55
C VAL A 774 -14.00 -17.09 -28.91
N ASN A 775 -12.75 -17.45 -29.20
CA ASN A 775 -12.20 -17.33 -30.55
C ASN A 775 -12.54 -18.60 -31.34
N VAL A 776 -13.57 -18.54 -32.18
CA VAL A 776 -13.81 -19.62 -33.15
C VAL A 776 -12.75 -19.46 -34.24
N ARG A 777 -11.67 -20.24 -34.14
CA ARG A 777 -10.72 -20.40 -35.25
C ARG A 777 -11.34 -21.30 -36.28
#